data_AF-A0A4R3ADW6-F1
#
_entry.id   AF-A0A4R3ADW6-F1
#
_cell.length_a   1.000
_cell.length_b   1.000
_cell.length_c   1.000
_cell.angle_alpha   90.00
_cell.angle_beta   90.00
_cell.angle_gamma   90.00
#
_symmetry.space_group_name_H-M   'P 1'
#
loop_
_entity.id
_entity.type
_entity.pdbx_description
1 polymer ?
#
loop_
_entity_poly.entity_id
_entity_poly.type
_entity_poly.pdbx_seq_one_letter_code
_entity_poly.pdbx_strand_id
1 'polypeptide(L)'
;MSKFTLRAVMTFGLLMMLWMNAFSQNSSLSGKVVDDKGEVVIGATIVIKGNPISTATNQNGEYTINQVPLGKTTVTVNMIGYSSMDLQIQIVSGANVLNFNLNSSTKDLEEVVVIGYGVAKKKQITGSISSVGPKEFNTGVVSSPDQLLAGKVAGLTVNRSGGDPTAASTIQLRGPSSLTASSSPLYVIDGVVGANIELVAPDDIVSMDVMKDASSTAIYGSRAANGVIFVTTKRGKAGKPVLSYSGYAAIERVANRVNVLSAAEHKQFVADNGLTVAASETGFDTDWQDEITRTGVSHNHNLSLTGGSEGTRYNASVNYFNNQGIVRRSDLERVVARVGIDQNAFDDRLKLALNVANSMNKSNHVDYGIFNGAARYLPTSPVRSDDVAYAPYNGYFQVPGRTNYFNPVAMLNQRDEERNNNTLLASLKADLTIFKGLTWTNVISYQQNQFDKKYYMHRTDFDSKALGRGFAERSNLKNIDKIFESYVNYNVTKNLHSFDAMAGYSYQKTKNNDGVVASSVGFMSDDLGGNNLNLGTLPDGYNPYSTYPYILESLLISVYGRVGYNYDEKYLLSASVRRDGSSKFGKNNRWATFPSISGAWRISRESFMQDQDLFSELKLRMGYGVSGNQNIDPYRQIIIFGPQNGQFLYNGNWMNAYGVNQNENPDLKWESTSMFNAGLDFELWRGRFGGTIEYYNKETKDLLYEYDVPSPPYQFNRLLANGASMSNKGVEITLNAVVYRNSDFSYNTTVNFARNINKVGSLASNIENIGVSQRYEGSIGLDGWTGQTAAIVLPGHALGTFYVANYMGYDEVAKKTIYQKPTGELVTQDQISAPDDYMVMGQALPKFTYGWNNSFQYKNWDLNFFLRGMYGNQIFNATRADLSRLQQANVTNISKDAVEEGIFETPLIASSRFIEDGSFLRLDNATLGYTFSTKESKYLKNARLYVSGQNLFTITKYSGVDPEVSLGGLAPGVDNRNYYPKTRSFLLGVKLTF
;
A
#
# COMPACT_ATOMS: atom_id res chain seq x y z
N MET A 1 -39.58 46.88 54.82
CA MET A 1 -38.25 47.00 54.15
C MET A 1 -38.00 48.47 53.87
N SER A 2 -37.08 49.08 54.60
CA SER A 2 -36.99 50.54 54.73
C SER A 2 -35.95 51.13 53.79
N LYS A 3 -36.15 52.40 53.42
CA LYS A 3 -35.27 53.23 52.57
C LYS A 3 -33.83 53.40 53.13
N PHE A 4 -33.46 52.70 54.20
CA PHE A 4 -32.15 52.79 54.86
C PHE A 4 -31.14 51.76 54.33
N THR A 5 -31.58 50.58 53.90
CA THR A 5 -30.67 49.52 53.39
C THR A 5 -30.18 49.78 51.96
N LEU A 6 -30.96 50.49 51.13
CA LEU A 6 -30.56 50.82 49.76
C LEU A 6 -29.51 51.95 49.71
N ARG A 7 -29.53 52.87 50.69
CA ARG A 7 -28.52 53.94 50.80
C ARG A 7 -27.18 53.41 51.33
N ALA A 8 -27.17 52.45 52.26
CA ALA A 8 -25.93 51.83 52.72
C ALA A 8 -25.22 51.02 51.63
N VAL A 9 -25.96 50.34 50.75
CA VAL A 9 -25.39 49.56 49.63
C VAL A 9 -24.89 50.46 48.50
N MET A 10 -25.56 51.60 48.21
CA MET A 10 -25.04 52.56 47.23
C MET A 10 -23.82 53.34 47.73
N THR A 11 -23.75 53.68 49.02
CA THR A 11 -22.58 54.39 49.57
C THR A 11 -21.37 53.46 49.72
N PHE A 12 -21.56 52.16 49.98
CA PHE A 12 -20.47 51.17 49.97
C PHE A 12 -20.00 50.84 48.54
N GLY A 13 -20.92 50.85 47.56
CA GLY A 13 -20.59 50.71 46.14
C GLY A 13 -19.84 51.92 45.55
N LEU A 14 -20.18 53.15 45.97
CA LEU A 14 -19.46 54.37 45.56
C LEU A 14 -18.11 54.55 46.28
N LEU A 15 -17.96 54.08 47.53
CA LEU A 15 -16.66 54.10 48.23
C LEU A 15 -15.68 53.02 47.70
N MET A 16 -16.15 51.89 47.18
CA MET A 16 -15.30 50.92 46.48
C MET A 16 -14.89 51.39 45.07
N MET A 17 -15.67 52.25 44.41
CA MET A 17 -15.28 52.86 43.13
C MET A 17 -14.26 54.01 43.26
N LEU A 18 -14.05 54.55 44.47
CA LEU A 18 -13.09 55.62 44.73
C LEU A 18 -11.71 55.12 45.21
N TRP A 19 -11.48 53.81 45.26
CA TRP A 19 -10.19 53.19 45.63
C TRP A 19 -9.40 52.58 44.44
N MET A 20 -9.77 52.86 43.19
CA MET A 20 -9.07 52.32 42.00
C MET A 20 -8.26 53.33 41.19
N ASN A 21 -8.02 54.55 41.69
CA ASN A 21 -7.18 55.55 40.99
C ASN A 21 -5.87 55.81 41.75
N ALA A 22 -4.88 54.94 41.51
CA ALA A 22 -3.41 55.11 41.64
C ALA A 22 -2.82 53.71 41.90
N PHE A 23 -2.16 53.01 40.97
CA PHE A 23 -1.05 53.40 40.11
C PHE A 23 -1.19 52.78 38.72
N SER A 24 -1.33 53.61 37.69
CA SER A 24 -0.87 53.25 36.35
C SER A 24 0.54 53.82 36.20
N GLN A 25 1.56 53.02 36.54
CA GLN A 25 2.90 53.30 36.02
C GLN A 25 2.88 52.76 34.58
N ASN A 26 2.64 53.63 33.60
CA ASN A 26 2.71 53.29 32.19
C ASN A 26 4.16 53.02 31.81
N SER A 27 4.62 51.79 32.01
CA SER A 27 5.85 51.27 31.41
C SER A 27 5.53 50.75 30.02
N SER A 28 6.22 51.29 29.02
CA SER A 28 6.21 50.78 27.65
C SER A 28 7.60 50.23 27.31
N LEU A 29 7.63 49.20 26.47
CA LEU A 29 8.83 48.64 25.89
C LEU A 29 8.72 48.75 24.37
N SER A 30 9.61 49.51 23.75
CA SER A 30 9.71 49.58 22.29
C SER A 30 11.09 49.15 21.81
N GLY A 31 11.22 48.93 20.51
CA GLY A 31 12.50 48.54 19.94
C GLY A 31 12.40 48.17 18.49
N LYS A 32 13.55 47.84 17.90
CA LYS A 32 13.70 47.43 16.51
C LYS A 32 14.35 46.05 16.43
N VAL A 33 13.85 45.22 15.53
CA VAL A 33 14.40 43.90 15.21
C VAL A 33 15.03 43.96 13.82
N VAL A 34 16.32 43.65 13.76
CA VAL A 34 17.09 43.53 12.52
C VAL A 34 17.74 42.15 12.44
N ASP A 35 18.14 41.72 11.25
CA ASP A 35 18.90 40.49 11.08
C ASP A 35 20.42 40.70 11.18
N ASP A 36 21.16 39.60 11.06
CA ASP A 36 22.63 39.55 11.04
C ASP A 36 23.27 40.33 9.87
N LYS A 37 22.49 40.74 8.87
CA LYS A 37 22.90 41.60 7.75
C LYS A 37 22.44 43.05 7.91
N GLY A 38 21.73 43.36 8.99
CA GLY A 38 21.18 44.69 9.27
C GLY A 38 19.88 45.01 8.54
N GLU A 39 19.25 44.04 7.86
CA GLU A 39 17.93 44.20 7.25
C GLU A 39 16.82 44.16 8.32
N VAL A 40 15.73 44.88 8.08
CA VAL A 40 14.62 44.96 9.04
C VAL A 40 13.81 43.66 9.05
N VAL A 41 13.56 43.10 10.23
CA VAL A 41 12.78 41.87 10.37
C VAL A 41 11.32 42.24 10.63
N ILE A 42 10.50 42.12 9.59
CA ILE A 42 9.05 42.43 9.62
C ILE A 42 8.26 41.22 10.13
N GLY A 43 7.33 41.43 11.06
CA GLY A 43 6.45 40.39 11.60
C GLY A 43 7.09 39.47 12.65
N ALA A 44 8.24 39.83 13.24
CA ALA A 44 8.81 39.10 14.37
C ALA A 44 7.91 39.27 15.60
N THR A 45 7.65 38.18 16.33
CA THR A 45 6.82 38.19 17.55
C THR A 45 7.69 38.41 18.78
N ILE A 46 7.41 39.47 19.54
CA ILE A 46 8.06 39.78 20.82
C ILE A 46 7.12 39.38 21.96
N VAL A 47 7.62 38.59 22.91
CA VAL A 47 6.86 38.06 24.04
C VAL A 47 7.61 38.31 25.35
N ILE A 48 6.89 38.65 26.41
CA ILE A 48 7.46 38.73 27.76
C ILE A 48 7.28 37.39 28.46
N LYS A 49 8.40 36.73 28.79
CA LYS A 49 8.39 35.36 29.32
C LYS A 49 7.66 35.31 30.67
N GLY A 50 6.65 34.44 30.77
CA GLY A 50 5.79 34.31 31.96
C GLY A 50 4.58 35.25 32.00
N ASN A 51 4.34 36.04 30.94
CA ASN A 51 3.19 36.94 30.83
C ASN A 51 2.50 36.77 29.44
N PRO A 52 1.15 36.82 29.34
CA PRO A 52 0.45 36.71 28.05
C PRO A 52 0.64 37.89 27.09
N ILE A 53 1.35 38.95 27.47
CA ILE A 53 1.58 40.13 26.63
C ILE A 53 2.59 39.83 25.50
N SER A 54 2.17 40.05 24.25
CA SER A 54 3.02 39.94 23.05
C SER A 54 2.64 41.00 22.00
N THR A 55 3.58 41.31 21.11
CA THR A 55 3.38 42.20 19.96
C THR A 55 4.18 41.70 18.76
N ALA A 56 3.97 42.26 17.57
CA ALA A 56 4.73 41.93 16.36
C ALA A 56 5.44 43.18 15.80
N THR A 57 6.55 43.01 15.09
CA THR A 57 7.19 44.14 14.41
C THR A 57 6.40 44.64 13.20
N ASN A 58 6.40 45.94 13.00
CA ASN A 58 5.80 46.63 11.86
C ASN A 58 6.70 46.54 10.60
N GLN A 59 6.32 47.24 9.52
CA GLN A 59 7.07 47.27 8.25
C GLN A 59 8.48 47.87 8.35
N ASN A 60 8.77 48.62 9.41
CA ASN A 60 10.09 49.18 9.68
C ASN A 60 10.91 48.31 10.65
N GLY A 61 10.39 47.13 11.04
CA GLY A 61 11.00 46.24 12.03
C GLY A 61 10.82 46.72 13.47
N GLU A 62 9.95 47.69 13.74
CA GLU A 62 9.75 48.30 15.06
C GLU A 62 8.58 47.65 15.80
N TYR A 63 8.67 47.56 17.12
CA TYR A 63 7.62 47.05 17.99
C TYR A 63 7.41 47.95 19.21
N THR A 64 6.20 47.91 19.77
CA THR A 64 5.86 48.55 21.05
C THR A 64 4.92 47.66 21.86
N ILE A 65 5.24 47.49 23.14
CA ILE A 65 4.45 46.80 24.16
C ILE A 65 4.11 47.81 25.25
N ASN A 66 2.83 47.98 25.56
CA ASN A 66 2.39 48.82 26.66
C ASN A 66 2.10 47.97 27.91
N GLN A 67 2.19 48.58 29.09
CA GLN A 67 1.86 47.97 30.38
C GLN A 67 2.77 46.79 30.77
N VAL A 68 4.08 46.95 30.58
CA VAL A 68 5.06 45.91 30.91
C VAL A 68 5.33 45.87 32.43
N PRO A 69 5.24 44.71 33.12
CA PRO A 69 5.54 44.65 34.56
C PRO A 69 6.92 45.20 34.91
N LEU A 70 6.99 46.04 35.95
CA LEU A 70 8.23 46.60 36.47
C LEU A 70 9.12 45.49 37.06
N GLY A 71 10.43 45.64 36.93
CA GLY A 71 11.41 44.68 37.45
C GLY A 71 12.16 43.93 36.36
N LYS A 72 12.92 42.91 36.78
CA LYS A 72 13.75 42.12 35.87
C LYS A 72 12.86 41.16 35.08
N THR A 73 12.83 41.30 33.77
CA THR A 73 12.05 40.43 32.88
C THR A 73 12.89 39.90 31.72
N THR A 74 12.47 38.76 31.16
CA THR A 74 13.08 38.20 29.94
C THR A 74 12.12 38.43 28.78
N VAL A 75 12.63 39.04 27.72
CA VAL A 75 11.89 39.31 26.49
C VAL A 75 12.43 38.39 25.41
N THR A 76 11.53 37.60 24.84
CA THR A 76 11.83 36.64 23.76
C THR A 76 11.36 37.21 22.43
N VAL A 77 12.23 37.23 21.42
CA VAL A 77 11.83 37.48 20.03
C VAL A 77 11.85 36.17 19.24
N ASN A 78 10.79 35.93 18.48
CA ASN A 78 10.61 34.76 17.64
C ASN A 78 10.24 35.18 16.22
N MET A 79 10.94 34.65 15.23
CA MET A 79 10.60 34.83 13.82
C MET A 79 10.93 33.55 13.04
N ILE A 80 10.05 33.17 12.12
CA ILE A 80 10.30 32.02 11.23
C ILE A 80 11.51 32.34 10.34
N GLY A 81 12.48 31.42 10.29
CA GLY A 81 13.75 31.62 9.56
C GLY A 81 14.89 32.22 10.39
N TYR A 82 14.66 32.54 11.66
CA TYR A 82 15.65 33.12 12.57
C TYR A 82 15.74 32.34 13.89
N SER A 83 16.88 32.40 14.57
CA SER A 83 17.03 31.76 15.89
C SER A 83 16.28 32.58 16.93
N SER A 84 15.46 31.94 17.77
CA SER A 84 14.81 32.61 18.91
C SER A 84 15.87 33.24 19.83
N MET A 85 15.68 34.49 20.24
CA MET A 85 16.62 35.20 21.10
C MET A 85 15.92 35.69 22.37
N ASP A 86 16.47 35.34 23.52
CA ASP A 86 16.03 35.80 24.84
C ASP A 86 17.00 36.89 25.34
N LEU A 87 16.49 38.09 25.65
CA LEU A 87 17.26 39.15 26.30
C LEU A 87 16.61 39.54 27.63
N GLN A 88 17.43 39.73 28.66
CA GLN A 88 16.97 40.23 29.96
C GLN A 88 17.06 41.76 30.00
N ILE A 89 16.00 42.40 30.48
CA ILE A 89 15.95 43.85 30.70
C ILE A 89 15.33 44.15 32.07
N GLN A 90 15.83 45.19 32.73
CA GLN A 90 15.22 45.76 33.92
C GLN A 90 14.22 46.82 33.49
N ILE A 91 12.92 46.55 33.65
CA ILE A 91 11.85 47.48 33.26
C ILE A 91 11.66 48.52 34.36
N VAL A 92 11.80 49.79 33.99
CA VAL A 92 11.52 50.95 34.86
C VAL A 92 10.25 51.66 34.41
N SER A 93 9.72 52.56 35.25
CA SER A 93 8.56 53.39 34.91
C SER A 93 8.87 54.30 33.70
N GLY A 94 7.95 54.39 32.74
CA GLY A 94 8.13 55.15 31.50
C GLY A 94 8.56 54.31 30.28
N ALA A 95 9.22 54.94 29.32
CA ALA A 95 9.63 54.29 28.07
C ALA A 95 10.94 53.51 28.24
N ASN A 96 10.94 52.25 27.85
CA ASN A 96 12.09 51.35 27.83
C ASN A 96 12.39 50.94 26.38
N VAL A 97 13.65 50.79 26.02
CA VAL A 97 14.06 50.40 24.65
C VAL A 97 14.89 49.12 24.69
N LEU A 98 14.53 48.15 23.85
CA LEU A 98 15.30 46.90 23.67
C LEU A 98 15.33 46.52 22.18
N ASN A 99 16.52 46.51 21.58
CA ASN A 99 16.67 46.09 20.18
C ASN A 99 17.13 44.63 20.10
N PHE A 100 16.74 43.95 19.03
CA PHE A 100 17.17 42.58 18.77
C PHE A 100 17.92 42.49 17.44
N ASN A 101 19.02 41.74 17.45
CA ASN A 101 19.71 41.33 16.24
C ASN A 101 19.57 39.81 16.09
N LEU A 102 18.77 39.39 15.11
CA LEU A 102 18.42 38.01 14.87
C LEU A 102 19.40 37.36 13.90
N ASN A 103 20.09 36.32 14.35
CA ASN A 103 20.88 35.49 13.44
C ASN A 103 19.95 34.71 12.53
N SER A 104 20.21 34.79 11.22
CA SER A 104 19.54 33.97 10.23
C SER A 104 19.74 32.51 10.62
N SER A 105 18.63 31.80 10.83
CA SER A 105 18.64 30.40 11.22
C SER A 105 18.40 29.60 9.96
N THR A 106 19.49 29.23 9.28
CA THR A 106 19.53 28.00 8.47
C THR A 106 19.57 26.78 9.39
N LYS A 107 18.72 26.73 10.43
CA LYS A 107 18.29 25.44 10.95
C LYS A 107 17.43 24.85 9.84
N ASP A 108 18.09 24.17 8.92
CA ASP A 108 17.49 22.99 8.32
C ASP A 108 16.87 22.23 9.50
N LEU A 109 15.55 22.12 9.51
CA LEU A 109 14.88 21.21 10.43
C LEU A 109 15.57 19.87 10.21
N GLU A 110 16.42 19.46 11.15
CA GLU A 110 17.12 18.19 11.04
C GLU A 110 16.04 17.12 10.95
N GLU A 111 15.88 16.57 9.75
CA GLU A 111 14.85 15.59 9.47
C GLU A 111 15.13 14.37 10.34
N VAL A 112 14.21 14.09 11.25
CA VAL A 112 14.26 12.92 12.12
C VAL A 112 13.40 11.84 11.51
N VAL A 113 13.93 10.63 11.46
CA VAL A 113 13.24 9.46 10.93
C VAL A 113 13.09 8.45 12.06
N VAL A 114 11.95 7.78 12.11
CA VAL A 114 11.73 6.70 13.08
C VAL A 114 12.43 5.44 12.57
N ILE A 115 13.27 4.83 13.41
CA ILE A 115 13.98 3.59 13.10
C ILE A 115 13.65 2.57 14.17
N GLY A 116 12.85 1.58 13.81
CA GLY A 116 12.48 0.56 14.79
C GLY A 116 11.65 1.13 15.92
N TYR A 117 12.22 1.03 17.13
CA TYR A 117 11.66 1.54 18.37
C TYR A 117 12.34 2.84 18.84
N GLY A 118 13.11 3.51 17.98
CA GLY A 118 13.82 4.77 18.28
C GLY A 118 13.66 5.82 17.19
N VAL A 119 14.19 7.01 17.41
CA VAL A 119 14.22 8.11 16.45
C VAL A 119 15.68 8.49 16.21
N ALA A 120 16.07 8.65 14.95
CA ALA A 120 17.43 9.06 14.59
C ALA A 120 17.40 10.23 13.60
N LYS A 121 18.43 11.07 13.64
CA LYS A 121 18.64 12.09 12.61
C LYS A 121 18.99 11.41 11.28
N LYS A 122 18.44 11.88 10.17
CA LYS A 122 18.70 11.33 8.81
C LYS A 122 20.19 11.19 8.48
N LYS A 123 21.02 12.15 8.92
CA LYS A 123 22.47 12.12 8.71
C LYS A 123 23.19 11.02 9.51
N GLN A 124 22.59 10.54 10.60
CA GLN A 124 23.16 9.52 11.49
C GLN A 124 22.69 8.09 11.15
N ILE A 125 21.94 7.92 10.06
CA ILE A 125 21.42 6.62 9.63
C ILE A 125 22.50 5.83 8.88
N THR A 126 22.70 4.58 9.29
CA THR A 126 23.60 3.59 8.65
C THR A 126 22.87 2.69 7.64
N GLY A 127 21.56 2.48 7.81
CA GLY A 127 20.73 1.63 6.94
C GLY A 127 20.14 2.35 5.72
N SER A 128 19.38 1.61 4.90
CA SER A 128 18.67 2.12 3.73
C SER A 128 17.22 2.44 4.03
N ILE A 129 16.90 3.73 4.11
CA ILE A 129 15.55 4.23 4.40
C ILE A 129 15.18 5.32 3.40
N SER A 130 13.98 5.21 2.82
CA SER A 130 13.38 6.25 1.97
C SER A 130 12.15 6.82 2.66
N SER A 131 12.15 8.12 2.94
CA SER A 131 11.01 8.82 3.51
C SER A 131 10.21 9.49 2.39
N VAL A 132 8.88 9.33 2.42
CA VAL A 132 7.96 10.00 1.50
C VAL A 132 6.93 10.78 2.30
N GLY A 133 6.79 12.06 2.00
CA GLY A 133 5.84 12.96 2.68
C GLY A 133 4.64 13.39 1.81
N PRO A 134 3.65 14.11 2.39
CA PRO A 134 2.45 14.58 1.68
C PRO A 134 2.68 15.41 0.42
N LYS A 135 3.84 16.07 0.29
CA LYS A 135 4.20 16.85 -0.91
C LYS A 135 4.63 15.96 -2.08
N GLU A 136 5.04 14.72 -1.79
CA GLU A 136 5.54 13.77 -2.77
C GLU A 136 4.51 12.69 -3.10
N PHE A 137 3.48 12.52 -2.27
CA PHE A 137 2.42 11.55 -2.49
C PHE A 137 1.71 11.72 -3.84
N ASN A 138 1.32 10.59 -4.43
CA ASN A 138 0.44 10.61 -5.59
C ASN A 138 -0.96 11.10 -5.18
N THR A 139 -1.33 12.30 -5.65
CA THR A 139 -2.65 12.87 -5.38
C THR A 139 -3.67 12.32 -6.37
N GLY A 140 -4.72 11.66 -5.90
CA GLY A 140 -5.72 10.98 -6.72
C GLY A 140 -6.85 10.37 -5.90
N VAL A 141 -7.70 9.58 -6.55
CA VAL A 141 -8.70 8.74 -5.86
C VAL A 141 -7.99 7.50 -5.34
N VAL A 142 -7.58 7.56 -4.06
CA VAL A 142 -6.75 6.54 -3.44
C VAL A 142 -7.60 5.67 -2.51
N SER A 143 -7.81 4.40 -2.89
CA SER A 143 -8.60 3.44 -2.10
C SER A 143 -7.82 2.82 -0.95
N SER A 144 -6.48 2.88 -0.97
CA SER A 144 -5.63 2.39 0.13
C SER A 144 -4.36 3.25 0.26
N PRO A 145 -3.91 3.61 1.48
CA PRO A 145 -2.81 4.57 1.65
C PRO A 145 -1.49 4.17 1.00
N ASP A 146 -1.21 2.88 0.83
CA ASP A 146 0.00 2.39 0.16
C ASP A 146 0.16 2.86 -1.29
N GLN A 147 -0.94 3.18 -1.99
CA GLN A 147 -0.90 3.70 -3.36
C GLN A 147 -0.22 5.08 -3.44
N LEU A 148 -0.13 5.80 -2.33
CA LEU A 148 0.59 7.08 -2.23
C LEU A 148 2.09 6.92 -2.50
N LEU A 149 2.64 5.71 -2.30
CA LEU A 149 4.06 5.38 -2.52
C LEU A 149 4.37 4.93 -3.95
N ALA A 150 3.35 4.71 -4.80
CA ALA A 150 3.56 4.11 -6.11
C ALA A 150 4.55 4.93 -6.97
N GLY A 151 5.68 4.30 -7.32
CA GLY A 151 6.75 4.94 -8.09
C GLY A 151 7.54 6.03 -7.36
N LYS A 152 7.31 6.29 -6.06
CA LYS A 152 8.03 7.31 -5.28
C LYS A 152 9.31 6.78 -4.63
N VAL A 153 9.39 5.47 -4.42
CA VAL A 153 10.52 4.81 -3.77
C VAL A 153 11.22 3.87 -4.75
N ALA A 154 12.52 4.05 -4.94
CA ALA A 154 13.34 3.16 -5.75
C ALA A 154 13.32 1.74 -5.16
N GLY A 155 13.07 0.74 -6.01
CA GLY A 155 13.02 -0.67 -5.62
C GLY A 155 11.70 -1.11 -4.98
N LEU A 156 10.73 -0.20 -4.80
CA LEU A 156 9.39 -0.52 -4.33
C LEU A 156 8.41 -0.54 -5.51
N THR A 157 7.83 -1.72 -5.76
CA THR A 157 6.76 -1.89 -6.73
C THR A 157 5.43 -1.91 -5.98
N VAL A 158 4.58 -0.92 -6.25
CA VAL A 158 3.17 -0.91 -5.83
C VAL A 158 2.35 -1.08 -7.11
N ASN A 159 1.63 -2.19 -7.22
CA ASN A 159 0.86 -2.54 -8.40
C ASN A 159 -0.59 -2.80 -8.01
N ARG A 160 -1.50 -2.09 -8.67
CA ARG A 160 -2.93 -2.40 -8.65
C ARG A 160 -3.34 -2.70 -10.08
N SER A 161 -3.61 -3.98 -10.33
CA SER A 161 -4.09 -4.45 -11.62
C SER A 161 -5.53 -3.97 -11.79
N GLY A 162 -5.73 -2.99 -12.68
CA GLY A 162 -7.04 -2.42 -12.96
C GLY A 162 -7.50 -1.28 -12.03
N GLY A 163 -8.76 -0.88 -12.23
CA GLY A 163 -9.41 0.25 -11.52
C GLY A 163 -10.38 -0.15 -10.41
N ASP A 164 -10.47 -1.42 -10.02
CA ASP A 164 -11.49 -1.92 -9.07
C ASP A 164 -11.33 -1.27 -7.69
N PRO A 165 -12.28 -0.43 -7.22
CA PRO A 165 -12.18 0.24 -5.91
C PRO A 165 -12.06 -0.74 -4.73
N THR A 166 -12.50 -1.98 -4.90
CA THR A 166 -12.50 -3.05 -3.88
C THR A 166 -11.22 -3.91 -3.88
N ALA A 167 -10.40 -3.82 -4.93
CA ALA A 167 -9.18 -4.60 -5.03
C ALA A 167 -8.03 -3.98 -4.20
N ALA A 168 -7.27 -4.84 -3.51
CA ALA A 168 -6.07 -4.45 -2.79
C ALA A 168 -4.87 -4.29 -3.75
N SER A 169 -3.94 -3.39 -3.42
CA SER A 169 -2.66 -3.29 -4.14
C SER A 169 -1.72 -4.44 -3.74
N THR A 170 -0.96 -4.95 -4.70
CA THR A 170 0.21 -5.80 -4.44
C THR A 170 1.45 -4.93 -4.24
N ILE A 171 2.23 -5.21 -3.20
CA ILE A 171 3.43 -4.42 -2.85
C ILE A 171 4.60 -5.35 -2.69
N GLN A 172 5.70 -5.03 -3.36
CA GLN A 172 6.93 -5.81 -3.31
C GLN A 172 8.12 -4.87 -3.23
N LEU A 173 9.06 -5.20 -2.33
CA LEU A 173 10.29 -4.45 -2.16
C LEU A 173 11.50 -5.29 -2.59
N ARG A 174 12.27 -4.78 -3.57
CA ARG A 174 13.43 -5.44 -4.17
C ARG A 174 13.10 -6.81 -4.80
N GLY A 175 11.90 -6.91 -5.38
CA GLY A 175 11.41 -8.09 -6.09
C GLY A 175 10.89 -9.21 -5.17
N PRO A 176 10.44 -10.33 -5.75
CA PRO A 176 9.89 -11.45 -4.99
C PRO A 176 10.98 -12.14 -4.15
N SER A 177 10.68 -12.46 -2.89
CA SER A 177 11.58 -13.16 -1.95
C SER A 177 11.13 -14.54 -1.47
N SER A 178 9.95 -15.01 -1.85
CA SER A 178 9.50 -16.38 -1.57
C SER A 178 8.63 -16.94 -2.71
N LEU A 179 8.49 -18.27 -2.75
CA LEU A 179 7.63 -18.99 -3.68
C LEU A 179 6.22 -19.25 -3.11
N THR A 180 6.09 -19.35 -1.79
CA THR A 180 4.82 -19.70 -1.11
C THR A 180 4.42 -18.69 -0.05
N ALA A 181 5.39 -18.09 0.65
CA ALA A 181 5.15 -17.12 1.68
C ALA A 181 4.86 -15.73 1.07
N SER A 182 4.00 -14.95 1.73
CA SER A 182 3.71 -13.57 1.30
C SER A 182 5.01 -12.74 1.16
N SER A 183 5.11 -11.97 0.08
CA SER A 183 6.21 -11.05 -0.23
C SER A 183 5.91 -9.59 0.13
N SER A 184 4.76 -9.32 0.77
CA SER A 184 4.39 -7.97 1.20
C SER A 184 5.27 -7.47 2.34
N PRO A 185 5.64 -6.17 2.38
CA PRO A 185 6.31 -5.54 3.51
C PRO A 185 5.45 -5.54 4.78
N LEU A 186 6.11 -5.41 5.93
CA LEU A 186 5.46 -5.24 7.22
C LEU A 186 5.08 -3.77 7.46
N TYR A 187 3.84 -3.50 7.83
CA TYR A 187 3.43 -2.17 8.28
C TYR A 187 3.67 -1.95 9.77
N VAL A 188 4.15 -0.76 10.11
CA VAL A 188 4.25 -0.28 11.49
C VAL A 188 3.58 1.09 11.56
N ILE A 189 2.51 1.22 12.33
CA ILE A 189 1.74 2.48 12.42
C ILE A 189 1.92 3.05 13.82
N ASP A 190 2.56 4.21 13.93
CA ASP A 190 2.89 4.87 15.21
C ASP A 190 3.59 3.96 16.23
N GLY A 191 4.39 3.01 15.75
CA GLY A 191 5.11 2.03 16.56
C GLY A 191 4.35 0.72 16.84
N VAL A 192 3.10 0.59 16.41
CA VAL A 192 2.34 -0.67 16.46
C VAL A 192 2.71 -1.53 15.27
N VAL A 193 3.35 -2.67 15.52
CA VAL A 193 3.79 -3.63 14.49
C VAL A 193 2.60 -4.44 13.96
N GLY A 194 2.51 -4.63 12.64
CA GLY A 194 1.44 -5.44 12.01
C GLY A 194 0.07 -4.74 11.97
N ALA A 195 0.03 -3.43 12.19
CA ALA A 195 -1.20 -2.67 12.13
C ALA A 195 -1.74 -2.60 10.68
N ASN A 196 -3.05 -2.70 10.51
CA ASN A 196 -3.69 -2.59 9.20
C ASN A 196 -3.58 -1.15 8.68
N ILE A 197 -3.05 -0.99 7.46
CA ILE A 197 -2.86 0.32 6.81
C ILE A 197 -4.18 1.07 6.58
N GLU A 198 -5.31 0.36 6.45
CA GLU A 198 -6.63 0.97 6.24
C GLU A 198 -7.14 1.77 7.45
N LEU A 199 -6.51 1.61 8.63
CA LEU A 199 -6.83 2.38 9.84
C LEU A 199 -6.37 3.84 9.78
N VAL A 200 -5.72 4.26 8.69
CA VAL A 200 -5.11 5.57 8.54
C VAL A 200 -5.62 6.25 7.27
N ALA A 201 -6.27 7.40 7.43
CA ALA A 201 -6.65 8.23 6.30
C ALA A 201 -5.39 8.89 5.67
N PRO A 202 -5.29 9.01 4.33
CA PRO A 202 -4.17 9.67 3.66
C PRO A 202 -3.81 11.06 4.21
N ASP A 203 -4.83 11.86 4.54
CA ASP A 203 -4.65 13.22 5.07
C ASP A 203 -4.15 13.26 6.52
N ASP A 204 -4.16 12.15 7.25
CA ASP A 204 -3.63 12.05 8.62
C ASP A 204 -2.15 11.63 8.67
N ILE A 205 -1.55 11.34 7.52
CA ILE A 205 -0.18 10.84 7.39
C ILE A 205 0.80 12.01 7.36
N VAL A 206 1.85 11.93 8.17
CA VAL A 206 2.96 12.88 8.21
C VAL A 206 4.10 12.41 7.32
N SER A 207 4.45 11.13 7.42
CA SER A 207 5.48 10.47 6.62
C SER A 207 5.21 8.98 6.47
N MET A 208 5.70 8.42 5.38
CA MET A 208 5.85 6.99 5.17
C MET A 208 7.33 6.69 4.96
N ASP A 209 7.94 6.00 5.91
CA ASP A 209 9.35 5.65 5.90
C ASP A 209 9.52 4.18 5.49
N VAL A 210 10.10 3.95 4.31
CA VAL A 210 10.32 2.61 3.74
C VAL A 210 11.73 2.15 4.06
N MET A 211 11.82 1.13 4.92
CA MET A 211 13.06 0.47 5.32
C MET A 211 13.37 -0.69 4.38
N LYS A 212 14.45 -0.56 3.60
CA LYS A 212 14.75 -1.44 2.46
C LYS A 212 15.82 -2.50 2.73
N ASP A 213 16.62 -2.31 3.77
CA ASP A 213 17.72 -3.22 4.08
C ASP A 213 17.51 -3.99 5.39
N ALA A 214 18.19 -5.14 5.50
CA ALA A 214 18.14 -5.95 6.71
C ALA A 214 18.69 -5.21 7.94
N SER A 215 19.56 -4.21 7.75
CA SER A 215 20.15 -3.49 8.87
C SER A 215 19.16 -2.57 9.60
N SER A 216 18.27 -1.92 8.86
CA SER A 216 17.19 -1.11 9.42
C SER A 216 16.00 -1.94 9.90
N THR A 217 15.76 -3.12 9.31
CA THR A 217 14.59 -3.95 9.63
C THR A 217 14.84 -5.08 10.63
N ALA A 218 16.09 -5.43 10.91
CA ALA A 218 16.47 -6.55 11.79
C ALA A 218 15.80 -6.53 13.18
N ILE A 219 15.51 -5.32 13.70
CA ILE A 219 14.86 -5.17 15.00
C ILE A 219 13.43 -5.72 15.01
N TYR A 220 12.74 -5.74 13.85
CA TYR A 220 11.41 -6.35 13.68
C TYR A 220 11.47 -7.85 13.38
N GLY A 221 12.68 -8.37 13.12
CA GLY A 221 12.98 -9.79 13.01
C GLY A 221 12.35 -10.49 11.82
N SER A 222 11.87 -11.70 12.07
CA SER A 222 11.30 -12.60 11.07
C SER A 222 10.02 -12.13 10.37
N ARG A 223 9.47 -10.99 10.79
CA ARG A 223 8.30 -10.36 10.15
C ARG A 223 8.70 -9.38 9.04
N ALA A 224 9.99 -9.05 8.95
CA ALA A 224 10.48 -7.93 8.16
C ALA A 224 11.45 -8.31 7.02
N ALA A 225 11.51 -9.60 6.65
CA ALA A 225 12.33 -10.08 5.53
C ALA A 225 11.97 -9.45 4.16
N ASN A 226 10.74 -8.93 4.06
CA ASN A 226 10.24 -8.23 2.87
C ASN A 226 10.31 -6.69 2.99
N GLY A 227 10.99 -6.16 4.01
CA GLY A 227 11.02 -4.73 4.30
C GLY A 227 9.95 -4.28 5.29
N VAL A 228 10.05 -3.02 5.72
CA VAL A 228 9.10 -2.39 6.64
C VAL A 228 8.66 -1.04 6.09
N ILE A 229 7.37 -0.75 6.18
CA ILE A 229 6.81 0.58 5.89
C ILE A 229 6.30 1.15 7.22
N PHE A 230 7.01 2.14 7.72
CA PHE A 230 6.64 2.85 8.94
C PHE A 230 5.77 4.05 8.58
N VAL A 231 4.56 4.12 9.15
CA VAL A 231 3.62 5.21 8.93
C VAL A 231 3.53 6.04 10.20
N THR A 232 3.90 7.30 10.07
CA THR A 232 3.78 8.29 11.15
C THR A 232 2.53 9.11 10.93
N THR A 233 1.63 9.15 11.91
CA THR A 233 0.41 9.97 11.83
C THR A 233 0.55 11.30 12.54
N LYS A 234 -0.34 12.24 12.22
CA LYS A 234 -0.41 13.55 12.88
C LYS A 234 -0.68 13.37 14.37
N ARG A 235 0.13 14.01 15.20
CA ARG A 235 -0.03 14.07 16.65
C ARG A 235 -0.47 15.45 17.13
N GLY A 236 -1.08 15.49 18.31
CA GLY A 236 -1.42 16.73 19.01
C GLY A 236 -0.18 17.59 19.27
N LYS A 237 -0.34 18.91 19.17
CA LYS A 237 0.67 19.90 19.55
C LYS A 237 0.15 20.74 20.70
N ALA A 238 1.04 21.15 21.59
CA ALA A 238 0.70 22.11 22.63
C ALA A 238 0.26 23.44 21.98
N GLY A 239 -0.79 24.04 22.52
CA GLY A 239 -1.35 25.29 22.04
C GLY A 239 -2.84 25.22 21.72
N LYS A 240 -3.32 26.28 21.06
CA LYS A 240 -4.74 26.42 20.72
C LYS A 240 -5.21 25.27 19.82
N PRO A 241 -6.46 24.80 20.00
CA PRO A 241 -7.03 23.83 19.08
C PRO A 241 -6.96 24.32 17.63
N VAL A 242 -6.60 23.42 16.73
CA VAL A 242 -6.55 23.63 15.28
C VAL A 242 -7.49 22.63 14.65
N LEU A 243 -8.52 23.13 13.98
CA LEU A 243 -9.44 22.34 13.18
C LEU A 243 -8.99 22.39 11.72
N SER A 244 -8.85 21.23 11.09
CA SER A 244 -8.53 21.14 9.66
C SER A 244 -9.57 20.30 8.93
N TYR A 245 -9.96 20.78 7.76
CA TYR A 245 -10.83 20.06 6.83
C TYR A 245 -10.10 19.89 5.50
N SER A 246 -10.06 18.66 5.00
CA SER A 246 -9.68 18.38 3.62
C SER A 246 -10.78 17.60 2.93
N GLY A 247 -11.06 17.93 1.68
CA GLY A 247 -12.00 17.16 0.90
C GLY A 247 -11.80 17.31 -0.59
N TYR A 248 -12.33 16.36 -1.36
CA TYR A 248 -12.35 16.42 -2.81
C TYR A 248 -13.57 15.69 -3.36
N ALA A 249 -13.93 16.04 -4.59
CA ALA A 249 -14.83 15.27 -5.44
C ALA A 249 -14.11 14.97 -6.77
N ALA A 250 -14.35 13.79 -7.33
CA ALA A 250 -13.68 13.26 -8.50
C ALA A 250 -14.68 12.62 -9.47
N ILE A 251 -14.40 12.73 -10.76
CA ILE A 251 -15.10 12.03 -11.83
C ILE A 251 -14.13 11.04 -12.46
N GLU A 252 -14.57 9.81 -12.65
CA GLU A 252 -13.77 8.70 -13.16
C GLU A 252 -14.39 8.10 -14.42
N ARG A 253 -13.56 7.86 -15.44
CA ARG A 253 -13.96 7.22 -16.70
C ARG A 253 -12.99 6.12 -17.07
N VAL A 254 -13.49 5.13 -17.82
CA VAL A 254 -12.68 4.04 -18.39
C VAL A 254 -11.53 4.64 -19.21
N ALA A 255 -10.29 4.27 -18.90
CA ALA A 255 -9.11 4.78 -19.60
C ALA A 255 -8.87 4.10 -20.95
N ASN A 256 -9.13 2.79 -21.02
CA ASN A 256 -9.00 1.97 -22.22
C ASN A 256 -9.94 0.74 -22.16
N ARG A 257 -10.28 0.15 -23.30
CA ARG A 257 -11.19 -1.01 -23.46
C ARG A 257 -10.49 -2.11 -24.27
N VAL A 258 -11.01 -3.34 -24.23
CA VAL A 258 -10.50 -4.40 -25.13
C VAL A 258 -10.95 -4.11 -26.55
N ASN A 259 -10.02 -4.24 -27.49
CA ASN A 259 -10.23 -3.94 -28.90
C ASN A 259 -10.96 -5.07 -29.65
N VAL A 260 -12.29 -5.11 -29.54
CA VAL A 260 -13.17 -6.10 -30.20
C VAL A 260 -13.97 -5.49 -31.35
N LEU A 261 -14.55 -6.33 -32.21
CA LEU A 261 -15.43 -5.86 -33.30
C LEU A 261 -16.73 -5.26 -32.76
N SER A 262 -17.16 -4.17 -33.39
CA SER A 262 -18.54 -3.67 -33.32
C SER A 262 -19.51 -4.64 -34.03
N ALA A 263 -20.82 -4.45 -33.85
CA ALA A 263 -21.82 -5.30 -34.50
C ALA A 263 -21.76 -5.24 -36.03
N ALA A 264 -21.47 -4.06 -36.60
CA ALA A 264 -21.32 -3.88 -38.04
C ALA A 264 -20.08 -4.61 -38.58
N GLU A 265 -18.93 -4.43 -37.94
CA GLU A 265 -17.67 -5.09 -38.31
C GLU A 265 -17.78 -6.61 -38.17
N HIS A 266 -18.43 -7.09 -37.11
CA HIS A 266 -18.65 -8.51 -36.87
C HIS A 266 -19.54 -9.14 -37.95
N LYS A 267 -20.67 -8.52 -38.30
CA LYS A 267 -21.56 -8.98 -39.38
C LYS A 267 -20.82 -9.06 -40.72
N GLN A 268 -20.00 -8.05 -41.02
CA GLN A 268 -19.19 -8.02 -42.24
C GLN A 268 -18.19 -9.18 -42.26
N PHE A 269 -17.43 -9.36 -41.18
CA PHE A 269 -16.45 -10.43 -41.05
C PHE A 269 -17.07 -11.83 -41.20
N VAL A 270 -18.22 -12.06 -40.55
CA VAL A 270 -18.96 -13.33 -40.64
C VAL A 270 -19.41 -13.60 -42.09
N ALA A 271 -19.93 -12.59 -42.78
CA ALA A 271 -20.37 -12.71 -44.17
C ALA A 271 -19.19 -13.00 -45.13
N ASP A 272 -18.09 -12.27 -44.99
CA ASP A 272 -16.91 -12.40 -45.85
C ASP A 272 -16.23 -13.77 -45.74
N ASN A 273 -16.39 -14.44 -44.59
CA ASN A 273 -15.79 -15.75 -44.32
C ASN A 273 -16.79 -16.91 -44.39
N GLY A 274 -18.01 -16.68 -44.91
CA GLY A 274 -19.02 -17.73 -45.08
C GLY A 274 -19.49 -18.37 -43.78
N LEU A 275 -19.42 -17.64 -42.67
CA LEU A 275 -19.90 -18.06 -41.36
C LEU A 275 -21.36 -17.64 -41.17
N THR A 276 -22.08 -18.30 -40.25
CA THR A 276 -23.48 -17.98 -39.96
C THR A 276 -23.72 -17.90 -38.46
N VAL A 277 -24.20 -16.74 -38.00
CA VAL A 277 -24.67 -16.51 -36.62
C VAL A 277 -26.13 -17.01 -36.50
N ALA A 278 -26.50 -17.53 -35.32
CA ALA A 278 -27.87 -17.98 -35.07
C ALA A 278 -28.88 -16.82 -35.20
N ALA A 279 -30.09 -17.13 -35.69
CA ALA A 279 -31.14 -16.11 -35.89
C ALA A 279 -31.57 -15.38 -34.60
N SER A 280 -31.42 -16.03 -33.44
CA SER A 280 -31.68 -15.43 -32.13
C SER A 280 -30.60 -14.44 -31.66
N GLU A 281 -29.46 -14.40 -32.34
CA GLU A 281 -28.26 -13.63 -31.98
C GLU A 281 -27.93 -12.56 -33.03
N THR A 282 -28.89 -12.21 -33.89
CA THR A 282 -28.71 -11.17 -34.91
C THR A 282 -29.78 -10.07 -34.76
N GLY A 283 -29.52 -8.93 -35.39
CA GLY A 283 -30.44 -7.79 -35.41
C GLY A 283 -30.15 -6.67 -34.39
N PHE A 284 -29.17 -6.85 -33.49
CA PHE A 284 -28.81 -5.85 -32.50
C PHE A 284 -27.43 -5.22 -32.78
N ASP A 285 -27.15 -4.13 -32.04
CA ASP A 285 -25.88 -3.42 -32.00
C ASP A 285 -25.55 -3.10 -30.53
N THR A 286 -25.01 -4.09 -29.83
CA THR A 286 -24.77 -4.05 -28.39
C THR A 286 -23.28 -3.91 -28.10
N ASP A 287 -22.90 -2.80 -27.48
CA ASP A 287 -21.57 -2.65 -26.86
C ASP A 287 -21.61 -3.20 -25.43
N TRP A 288 -21.30 -4.48 -25.31
CA TRP A 288 -21.30 -5.17 -24.02
C TRP A 288 -20.34 -4.59 -22.98
N GLN A 289 -19.25 -3.92 -23.40
CA GLN A 289 -18.34 -3.26 -22.46
C GLN A 289 -18.94 -1.95 -21.92
N ASP A 290 -19.76 -1.25 -22.71
CA ASP A 290 -20.50 -0.08 -22.25
C ASP A 290 -21.67 -0.44 -21.32
N GLU A 291 -22.41 -1.52 -21.64
CA GLU A 291 -23.57 -1.98 -20.86
C GLU A 291 -23.25 -2.28 -19.39
N ILE A 292 -22.03 -2.76 -19.10
CA ILE A 292 -21.58 -3.04 -17.73
C ILE A 292 -20.89 -1.87 -17.04
N THR A 293 -20.52 -0.81 -17.77
CA THR A 293 -19.77 0.34 -17.23
C THR A 293 -20.64 1.58 -17.01
N ARG A 294 -20.08 2.55 -16.28
CA ARG A 294 -20.64 3.86 -15.96
C ARG A 294 -19.53 4.89 -15.74
N THR A 295 -19.89 6.17 -15.74
CA THR A 295 -19.02 7.20 -15.14
C THR A 295 -19.10 7.08 -13.61
N GLY A 296 -17.95 6.98 -12.95
CA GLY A 296 -17.85 6.93 -11.49
C GLY A 296 -17.74 8.32 -10.88
N VAL A 297 -18.36 8.53 -9.72
CA VAL A 297 -18.22 9.74 -8.90
C VAL A 297 -17.71 9.35 -7.52
N SER A 298 -16.54 9.87 -7.16
CA SER A 298 -15.85 9.54 -5.92
C SER A 298 -15.61 10.80 -5.10
N HIS A 299 -15.68 10.70 -3.77
CA HIS A 299 -15.42 11.85 -2.90
C HIS A 299 -14.83 11.44 -1.56
N ASN A 300 -14.12 12.37 -0.94
CA ASN A 300 -13.45 12.18 0.32
C ASN A 300 -13.62 13.41 1.20
N HIS A 301 -13.84 13.20 2.49
CA HIS A 301 -13.92 14.25 3.50
C HIS A 301 -13.12 13.81 4.72
N ASN A 302 -12.14 14.60 5.14
CA ASN A 302 -11.40 14.38 6.37
C ASN A 302 -11.52 15.61 7.26
N LEU A 303 -11.97 15.40 8.50
CA LEU A 303 -12.03 16.42 9.53
C LEU A 303 -11.09 16.01 10.65
N SER A 304 -10.13 16.85 10.99
CA SER A 304 -9.17 16.58 12.06
C SER A 304 -9.09 17.74 13.04
N LEU A 305 -9.06 17.43 14.33
CA LEU A 305 -8.86 18.37 15.43
C LEU A 305 -7.58 17.99 16.18
N THR A 306 -6.68 18.96 16.36
CA THR A 306 -5.46 18.77 17.16
C THR A 306 -5.32 19.91 18.16
N GLY A 307 -4.78 19.64 19.34
CA GLY A 307 -4.49 20.68 20.32
C GLY A 307 -4.01 20.10 21.65
N GLY A 308 -3.92 20.95 22.67
CA GLY A 308 -3.59 20.51 24.02
C GLY A 308 -2.78 21.53 24.80
N SER A 309 -2.38 21.14 26.01
CA SER A 309 -1.39 21.83 26.84
C SER A 309 -0.02 21.16 26.70
N GLU A 310 0.98 21.67 27.41
CA GLU A 310 2.31 21.01 27.50
C GLU A 310 2.22 19.60 28.11
N GLY A 311 1.30 19.39 29.08
CA GLY A 311 1.13 18.12 29.76
C GLY A 311 0.22 17.12 29.03
N THR A 312 -0.78 17.59 28.29
CA THR A 312 -1.76 16.73 27.60
C THR A 312 -1.98 17.22 26.18
N ARG A 313 -1.69 16.37 25.20
CA ARG A 313 -1.88 16.66 23.77
C ARG A 313 -2.83 15.64 23.18
N TYR A 314 -3.72 16.08 22.29
CA TYR A 314 -4.69 15.20 21.65
C TYR A 314 -4.78 15.45 20.14
N ASN A 315 -5.15 14.41 19.43
CA ASN A 315 -5.59 14.46 18.05
C ASN A 315 -6.84 13.59 17.88
N ALA A 316 -7.81 14.07 17.11
CA ALA A 316 -8.97 13.30 16.72
C ALA A 316 -9.25 13.56 15.24
N SER A 317 -9.60 12.53 14.49
CA SER A 317 -9.98 12.66 13.08
C SER A 317 -11.11 11.71 12.71
N VAL A 318 -11.92 12.16 11.76
CA VAL A 318 -12.95 11.36 11.09
C VAL A 318 -12.82 11.58 9.59
N ASN A 319 -12.69 10.48 8.86
CA ASN A 319 -12.63 10.45 7.42
C ASN A 319 -13.83 9.67 6.87
N TYR A 320 -14.50 10.23 5.87
CA TYR A 320 -15.51 9.58 5.05
C TYR A 320 -15.03 9.55 3.60
N PHE A 321 -14.89 8.35 3.06
CA PHE A 321 -14.45 8.09 1.69
C PHE A 321 -15.50 7.25 0.97
N ASN A 322 -15.93 7.70 -0.19
CA ASN A 322 -16.81 6.95 -1.07
C ASN A 322 -16.17 6.91 -2.47
N ASN A 323 -15.90 5.71 -2.97
CA ASN A 323 -15.38 5.48 -4.30
C ASN A 323 -16.37 4.64 -5.10
N GLN A 324 -17.01 5.28 -6.07
CA GLN A 324 -17.93 4.63 -6.97
C GLN A 324 -17.17 4.03 -8.15
N GLY A 325 -17.16 2.70 -8.24
CA GLY A 325 -16.52 1.98 -9.32
C GLY A 325 -17.11 2.32 -10.69
N ILE A 326 -16.28 2.32 -11.72
CA ILE A 326 -16.69 2.48 -13.13
C ILE A 326 -17.48 1.30 -13.66
N VAL A 327 -17.39 0.13 -13.04
CA VAL A 327 -18.30 -0.98 -13.29
C VAL A 327 -19.54 -0.77 -12.44
N ARG A 328 -20.73 -0.92 -13.03
CA ARG A 328 -22.00 -0.73 -12.30
C ARG A 328 -22.04 -1.70 -11.12
N ARG A 329 -22.69 -1.29 -10.03
CA ARG A 329 -22.83 -2.10 -8.79
C ARG A 329 -21.51 -2.44 -8.07
N SER A 330 -20.38 -1.87 -8.48
CA SER A 330 -19.12 -1.89 -7.73
C SER A 330 -18.91 -0.54 -7.03
N ASP A 331 -18.59 -0.57 -5.74
CA ASP A 331 -18.26 0.61 -4.94
C ASP A 331 -17.56 0.22 -3.63
N LEU A 332 -16.86 1.19 -3.04
CA LEU A 332 -16.22 1.11 -1.73
C LEU A 332 -16.58 2.36 -0.92
N GLU A 333 -17.17 2.15 0.25
CA GLU A 333 -17.43 3.17 1.26
C GLU A 333 -16.57 2.86 2.49
N ARG A 334 -15.88 3.88 3.01
CA ARG A 334 -15.04 3.76 4.20
C ARG A 334 -15.23 4.93 5.15
N VAL A 335 -15.44 4.60 6.43
CA VAL A 335 -15.38 5.55 7.54
C VAL A 335 -14.17 5.19 8.40
N VAL A 336 -13.23 6.12 8.59
CA VAL A 336 -12.12 5.96 9.54
C VAL A 336 -12.27 6.98 10.65
N ALA A 337 -12.31 6.52 11.90
CA ALA A 337 -12.29 7.37 13.07
C ALA A 337 -11.05 7.07 13.90
N ARG A 338 -10.33 8.12 14.33
CA ARG A 338 -9.10 7.99 15.11
C ARG A 338 -9.05 8.99 16.24
N VAL A 339 -8.57 8.55 17.39
CA VAL A 339 -8.29 9.37 18.57
C VAL A 339 -6.92 9.00 19.13
N GLY A 340 -6.09 10.01 19.36
CA GLY A 340 -4.79 9.89 20.03
C GLY A 340 -4.70 10.87 21.19
N ILE A 341 -4.14 10.41 22.31
CA ILE A 341 -3.89 11.21 23.51
C ILE A 341 -2.49 10.91 24.03
N ASP A 342 -1.67 11.95 24.10
CA ASP A 342 -0.35 11.93 24.72
C ASP A 342 -0.43 12.67 26.07
N GLN A 343 -0.04 12.00 27.16
CA GLN A 343 -0.03 12.54 28.52
C GLN A 343 1.37 12.45 29.11
N ASN A 344 1.94 13.58 29.53
CA ASN A 344 3.14 13.62 30.33
C ASN A 344 2.75 13.64 31.83
N ALA A 345 3.50 12.91 32.65
CA ALA A 345 3.32 12.80 34.09
C ALA A 345 4.69 12.70 34.80
N PHE A 346 4.70 12.95 36.10
CA PHE A 346 5.92 12.94 36.94
C PHE A 346 7.04 13.83 36.37
N ASP A 347 6.72 15.09 36.09
CA ASP A 347 7.67 16.08 35.52
C ASP A 347 8.36 15.56 34.25
N ASP A 348 7.56 15.13 33.27
CA ASP A 348 7.96 14.54 32.00
C ASP A 348 8.74 13.22 32.07
N ARG A 349 8.90 12.62 33.26
CA ARG A 349 9.54 11.31 33.41
C ARG A 349 8.68 10.18 32.88
N LEU A 350 7.36 10.26 33.00
CA LEU A 350 6.44 9.29 32.42
C LEU A 350 5.69 9.92 31.26
N LYS A 351 5.74 9.29 30.08
CA LYS A 351 4.96 9.70 28.91
C LYS A 351 4.06 8.55 28.50
N LEU A 352 2.76 8.78 28.50
CA LEU A 352 1.74 7.83 28.07
C LEU A 352 1.19 8.27 26.72
N ALA A 353 1.01 7.33 25.80
CA ALA A 353 0.39 7.56 24.51
C ALA A 353 -0.69 6.51 24.27
N LEU A 354 -1.96 6.95 24.24
CA LEU A 354 -3.11 6.12 23.90
C LEU A 354 -3.53 6.42 22.46
N ASN A 355 -3.69 5.39 21.64
CA ASN A 355 -4.23 5.52 20.29
C ASN A 355 -5.34 4.51 20.06
N VAL A 356 -6.50 4.98 19.61
CA VAL A 356 -7.64 4.16 19.20
C VAL A 356 -8.02 4.56 17.77
N ALA A 357 -8.13 3.58 16.88
CA ALA A 357 -8.54 3.79 15.51
C ALA A 357 -9.55 2.70 15.10
N ASN A 358 -10.56 3.08 14.32
CA ASN A 358 -11.51 2.15 13.76
C ASN A 358 -11.78 2.49 12.29
N SER A 359 -11.73 1.48 11.42
CA SER A 359 -12.07 1.58 10.00
C SER A 359 -13.25 0.67 9.72
N MET A 360 -14.34 1.24 9.23
CA MET A 360 -15.52 0.52 8.76
C MET A 360 -15.56 0.61 7.24
N ASN A 361 -15.33 -0.50 6.57
CA ASN A 361 -15.36 -0.60 5.11
C ASN A 361 -16.60 -1.37 4.70
N LYS A 362 -17.40 -0.81 3.80
CA LYS A 362 -18.48 -1.48 3.10
C LYS A 362 -18.16 -1.49 1.62
N SER A 363 -18.32 -2.62 0.96
CA SER A 363 -17.93 -2.77 -0.44
C SER A 363 -18.85 -3.72 -1.18
N ASN A 364 -19.20 -3.35 -2.41
CA ASN A 364 -19.95 -4.18 -3.33
C ASN A 364 -19.00 -4.73 -4.40
N HIS A 365 -18.91 -6.05 -4.47
CA HIS A 365 -18.04 -6.75 -5.41
C HIS A 365 -18.85 -7.25 -6.60
N VAL A 366 -18.20 -7.32 -7.75
CA VAL A 366 -18.76 -7.87 -8.98
C VAL A 366 -18.02 -9.16 -9.34
N ASP A 367 -18.71 -10.07 -10.01
CA ASP A 367 -18.08 -11.26 -10.57
C ASP A 367 -17.19 -10.87 -11.75
N TYR A 368 -15.90 -11.19 -11.71
CA TYR A 368 -14.95 -10.79 -12.77
C TYR A 368 -15.21 -11.53 -14.10
N GLY A 369 -16.01 -12.60 -14.09
CA GLY A 369 -16.46 -13.27 -15.31
C GLY A 369 -17.23 -12.37 -16.27
N ILE A 370 -17.81 -11.25 -15.78
CA ILE A 370 -18.48 -10.26 -16.63
C ILE A 370 -17.53 -9.63 -17.66
N PHE A 371 -16.23 -9.51 -17.36
CA PHE A 371 -15.26 -8.92 -18.29
C PHE A 371 -14.99 -9.86 -19.46
N ASN A 372 -14.86 -11.16 -19.17
CA ASN A 372 -14.78 -12.18 -20.21
C ASN A 372 -16.06 -12.22 -21.04
N GLY A 373 -17.23 -12.19 -20.39
CA GLY A 373 -18.52 -12.10 -21.05
C GLY A 373 -18.61 -10.88 -21.97
N ALA A 374 -18.25 -9.69 -21.48
CA ALA A 374 -18.34 -8.45 -22.24
C ALA A 374 -17.39 -8.38 -23.45
N ALA A 375 -16.24 -9.04 -23.38
CA ALA A 375 -15.33 -9.14 -24.52
C ALA A 375 -15.78 -10.20 -25.56
N ARG A 376 -16.39 -11.31 -25.12
CA ARG A 376 -16.73 -12.46 -25.99
C ARG A 376 -18.16 -12.48 -26.49
N TYR A 377 -19.11 -11.84 -25.83
CA TYR A 377 -20.51 -11.89 -26.26
C TYR A 377 -20.65 -11.27 -27.65
N LEU A 378 -21.44 -11.91 -28.51
CA LEU A 378 -21.68 -11.40 -29.84
C LEU A 378 -22.29 -9.99 -29.78
N PRO A 379 -21.71 -8.99 -30.47
CA PRO A 379 -22.22 -7.62 -30.45
C PRO A 379 -23.57 -7.50 -31.17
N THR A 380 -24.02 -8.57 -31.84
CA THR A 380 -25.29 -8.65 -32.57
C THR A 380 -26.42 -9.26 -31.75
N SER A 381 -26.14 -9.75 -30.54
CA SER A 381 -27.11 -10.33 -29.61
C SER A 381 -27.74 -9.28 -28.71
N PRO A 382 -29.01 -9.43 -28.30
CA PRO A 382 -29.65 -8.49 -27.40
C PRO A 382 -29.22 -8.69 -25.94
N VAL A 383 -29.35 -7.64 -25.12
CA VAL A 383 -29.20 -7.74 -23.66
C VAL A 383 -30.39 -8.48 -23.02
N ARG A 384 -31.60 -8.20 -23.48
CA ARG A 384 -32.87 -8.77 -23.00
C ARG A 384 -33.76 -9.18 -24.16
N SER A 385 -34.63 -10.15 -23.94
CA SER A 385 -35.61 -10.60 -24.93
C SER A 385 -36.95 -10.90 -24.26
N ASP A 386 -38.04 -10.54 -24.94
CA ASP A 386 -39.41 -10.79 -24.51
C ASP A 386 -39.93 -12.18 -24.92
N ASP A 387 -39.12 -12.98 -25.61
CA ASP A 387 -39.45 -14.37 -25.91
C ASP A 387 -39.61 -15.17 -24.60
N VAL A 388 -40.70 -15.94 -24.52
CA VAL A 388 -41.06 -16.78 -23.37
C VAL A 388 -39.92 -17.74 -22.99
N ALA A 389 -39.07 -18.13 -23.95
CA ALA A 389 -37.88 -18.94 -23.69
C ALA A 389 -36.91 -18.34 -22.67
N TYR A 390 -36.88 -17.00 -22.52
CA TYR A 390 -35.98 -16.29 -21.58
C TYR A 390 -36.65 -15.89 -20.27
N ALA A 391 -37.95 -16.16 -20.08
CA ALA A 391 -38.65 -15.92 -18.82
C ALA A 391 -37.97 -16.60 -17.61
N PRO A 392 -37.43 -17.85 -17.71
CA PRO A 392 -36.67 -18.46 -16.62
C PRO A 392 -35.41 -17.69 -16.19
N TYR A 393 -34.87 -16.86 -17.08
CA TYR A 393 -33.67 -16.03 -16.85
C TYR A 393 -34.03 -14.58 -16.56
N ASN A 394 -35.27 -14.32 -16.10
CA ASN A 394 -35.79 -12.98 -15.86
C ASN A 394 -35.69 -12.07 -17.10
N GLY A 395 -35.91 -12.62 -18.30
CA GLY A 395 -35.89 -11.91 -19.58
C GLY A 395 -34.49 -11.54 -20.09
N TYR A 396 -33.42 -11.96 -19.41
CA TYR A 396 -32.07 -11.81 -19.95
C TYR A 396 -31.82 -12.82 -21.06
N PHE A 397 -31.25 -12.35 -22.17
CA PHE A 397 -30.85 -13.22 -23.25
C PHE A 397 -29.72 -14.16 -22.78
N GLN A 398 -29.84 -15.46 -23.08
CA GLN A 398 -28.85 -16.48 -22.75
C GLN A 398 -28.73 -17.47 -23.91
N VAL A 399 -27.60 -18.19 -24.01
CA VAL A 399 -27.41 -19.19 -25.07
C VAL A 399 -27.19 -20.58 -24.46
N PRO A 400 -28.28 -21.35 -24.23
CA PRO A 400 -28.18 -22.72 -23.73
C PRO A 400 -27.25 -23.59 -24.57
N GLY A 401 -26.39 -24.36 -23.88
CA GLY A 401 -25.42 -25.26 -24.51
C GLY A 401 -24.05 -24.65 -24.77
N ARG A 402 -23.85 -23.33 -24.64
CA ARG A 402 -22.51 -22.73 -24.66
C ARG A 402 -21.91 -22.66 -23.26
N THR A 403 -20.86 -23.44 -23.02
CA THR A 403 -20.16 -23.49 -21.74
C THR A 403 -19.50 -22.15 -21.42
N ASN A 404 -19.63 -21.68 -20.18
CA ASN A 404 -19.04 -20.42 -19.69
C ASN A 404 -19.38 -19.17 -20.53
N TYR A 405 -20.54 -19.16 -21.20
CA TYR A 405 -21.01 -18.06 -22.03
C TYR A 405 -22.27 -17.42 -21.42
N PHE A 406 -22.04 -16.59 -20.40
CA PHE A 406 -23.08 -15.94 -19.63
C PHE A 406 -23.26 -14.49 -20.07
N ASN A 407 -24.50 -14.03 -20.19
CA ASN A 407 -24.78 -12.62 -20.42
C ASN A 407 -24.20 -11.77 -19.26
N PRO A 408 -23.24 -10.87 -19.54
CA PRO A 408 -22.52 -10.16 -18.49
C PRO A 408 -23.41 -9.16 -17.72
N VAL A 409 -24.45 -8.63 -18.36
CA VAL A 409 -25.43 -7.74 -17.71
C VAL A 409 -26.34 -8.53 -16.78
N ALA A 410 -26.71 -9.76 -17.18
CA ALA A 410 -27.49 -10.67 -16.33
C ALA A 410 -26.70 -11.03 -15.06
N MET A 411 -25.45 -11.49 -15.22
CA MET A 411 -24.55 -11.77 -14.11
C MET A 411 -24.40 -10.55 -13.18
N LEU A 412 -24.22 -9.37 -13.77
CA LEU A 412 -24.08 -8.14 -13.01
C LEU A 412 -25.31 -7.85 -12.14
N ASN A 413 -26.52 -8.14 -12.62
CA ASN A 413 -27.76 -7.81 -11.93
C ASN A 413 -28.34 -8.95 -11.07
N GLN A 414 -27.90 -10.20 -11.29
CA GLN A 414 -28.41 -11.40 -10.61
C GLN A 414 -27.44 -11.97 -9.57
N ARG A 415 -26.23 -11.41 -9.45
CA ARG A 415 -25.23 -11.78 -8.44
C ARG A 415 -24.95 -10.57 -7.55
N ASP A 416 -25.23 -10.73 -6.26
CA ASP A 416 -25.07 -9.70 -5.26
C ASP A 416 -23.98 -10.12 -4.28
N GLU A 417 -22.90 -9.35 -4.18
CA GLU A 417 -21.84 -9.59 -3.19
C GLU A 417 -21.52 -8.32 -2.40
N GLU A 418 -21.96 -8.31 -1.13
CA GLU A 418 -21.64 -7.24 -0.18
C GLU A 418 -20.63 -7.79 0.85
N ARG A 419 -19.54 -7.04 1.05
CA ARG A 419 -18.56 -7.32 2.10
C ARG A 419 -18.44 -6.12 3.02
N ASN A 420 -18.55 -6.37 4.32
CA ASN A 420 -18.27 -5.40 5.37
C ASN A 420 -17.02 -5.85 6.13
N ASN A 421 -16.03 -4.97 6.24
CA ASN A 421 -14.82 -5.22 7.00
C ASN A 421 -14.65 -4.13 8.07
N ASN A 422 -14.65 -4.52 9.33
CA ASN A 422 -14.48 -3.60 10.46
C ASN A 422 -13.18 -3.91 11.18
N THR A 423 -12.20 -3.01 11.07
CA THR A 423 -10.92 -3.11 11.77
C THR A 423 -10.88 -2.14 12.94
N LEU A 424 -10.67 -2.65 14.15
CA LEU A 424 -10.42 -1.88 15.36
C LEU A 424 -8.97 -2.08 15.79
N LEU A 425 -8.28 -0.98 16.13
CA LEU A 425 -6.98 -0.98 16.78
C LEU A 425 -7.03 -0.12 18.03
N ALA A 426 -6.60 -0.67 19.16
CA ALA A 426 -6.35 0.06 20.39
C ALA A 426 -4.92 -0.23 20.86
N SER A 427 -4.16 0.82 21.16
CA SER A 427 -2.78 0.70 21.63
C SER A 427 -2.47 1.69 22.74
N LEU A 428 -1.67 1.23 23.70
CA LEU A 428 -1.14 2.02 24.80
C LEU A 428 0.36 1.88 24.82
N LYS A 429 1.07 3.00 24.81
CA LYS A 429 2.51 3.09 25.01
C LYS A 429 2.82 3.87 26.28
N ALA A 430 3.77 3.38 27.06
CA ALA A 430 4.27 4.05 28.27
C ALA A 430 5.79 4.10 28.24
N ASP A 431 6.35 5.31 28.20
CA ASP A 431 7.79 5.60 28.27
C ASP A 431 8.12 6.16 29.66
N LEU A 432 8.88 5.41 30.47
CA LEU A 432 9.35 5.82 31.78
C LEU A 432 10.85 6.12 31.75
N THR A 433 11.22 7.38 31.94
CA THR A 433 12.61 7.82 32.14
C THR A 433 13.02 7.53 33.58
N ILE A 434 13.76 6.43 33.76
CA ILE A 434 14.24 5.99 35.07
C ILE A 434 15.26 7.01 35.59
N PHE A 435 16.26 7.32 34.77
CA PHE A 435 17.22 8.41 34.97
C PHE A 435 17.67 8.94 33.60
N LYS A 436 18.39 10.06 33.59
CA LYS A 436 18.83 10.71 32.34
C LYS A 436 19.60 9.71 31.46
N GLY A 437 19.09 9.48 30.25
CA GLY A 437 19.67 8.54 29.28
C GLY A 437 19.04 7.14 29.31
N LEU A 438 18.41 6.70 30.41
CA LEU A 438 17.75 5.39 30.50
C LEU A 438 16.22 5.50 30.50
N THR A 439 15.59 4.97 29.45
CA THR A 439 14.14 4.93 29.29
C THR A 439 13.66 3.49 29.18
N TRP A 440 12.68 3.10 30.00
CA TRP A 440 11.96 1.85 29.88
C TRP A 440 10.62 2.09 29.19
N THR A 441 10.37 1.36 28.11
CA THR A 441 9.18 1.50 27.28
C THR A 441 8.37 0.22 27.30
N ASN A 442 7.05 0.36 27.46
CA ASN A 442 6.08 -0.72 27.28
C ASN A 442 5.05 -0.34 26.23
N VAL A 443 4.70 -1.27 25.36
CA VAL A 443 3.64 -1.12 24.35
C VAL A 443 2.70 -2.31 24.43
N ILE A 444 1.40 -2.04 24.54
CA ILE A 444 0.34 -3.04 24.47
C ILE A 444 -0.56 -2.66 23.28
N SER A 445 -0.90 -3.64 22.45
CA SER A 445 -1.77 -3.44 21.29
C SER A 445 -2.77 -4.58 21.14
N TYR A 446 -4.01 -4.21 20.79
CA TYR A 446 -5.10 -5.10 20.42
C TYR A 446 -5.66 -4.66 19.07
N GLN A 447 -5.57 -5.54 18.08
CA GLN A 447 -6.20 -5.35 16.77
C GLN A 447 -7.22 -6.45 16.54
N GLN A 448 -8.42 -6.07 16.09
CA GLN A 448 -9.45 -7.01 15.67
C GLN A 448 -9.95 -6.61 14.28
N ASN A 449 -9.96 -7.57 13.35
CA ASN A 449 -10.60 -7.42 12.06
C ASN A 449 -11.81 -8.35 11.97
N GLN A 450 -12.99 -7.77 11.79
CA GLN A 450 -14.25 -8.47 11.58
C GLN A 450 -14.59 -8.42 10.09
N PHE A 451 -14.80 -9.58 9.48
CA PHE A 451 -15.19 -9.73 8.09
C PHE A 451 -16.59 -10.34 7.99
N ASP A 452 -17.50 -9.64 7.34
CA ASP A 452 -18.87 -10.07 7.07
C ASP A 452 -19.11 -10.11 5.57
N LYS A 453 -19.42 -11.28 5.02
CA LYS A 453 -19.78 -11.48 3.61
C LYS A 453 -21.24 -11.87 3.49
N LYS A 454 -21.92 -11.27 2.53
CA LYS A 454 -23.25 -11.65 2.05
C LYS A 454 -23.18 -11.82 0.54
N TYR A 455 -23.39 -13.04 0.07
CA TYR A 455 -23.45 -13.36 -1.35
C TYR A 455 -24.80 -13.99 -1.69
N TYR A 456 -25.38 -13.57 -2.82
CA TYR A 456 -26.62 -14.12 -3.32
C TYR A 456 -26.60 -14.22 -4.84
N MET A 457 -26.96 -15.39 -5.35
CA MET A 457 -27.27 -15.61 -6.77
C MET A 457 -28.78 -15.82 -6.88
N HIS A 458 -29.41 -15.03 -7.74
CA HIS A 458 -30.85 -15.11 -7.97
C HIS A 458 -31.20 -16.47 -8.57
N ARG A 459 -32.40 -16.97 -8.31
CA ARG A 459 -32.87 -18.25 -8.87
C ARG A 459 -32.97 -18.25 -10.40
N THR A 460 -32.91 -17.06 -11.01
CA THR A 460 -32.96 -16.81 -12.45
C THR A 460 -31.58 -16.63 -13.08
N ASP A 461 -30.49 -16.70 -12.30
CA ASP A 461 -29.12 -16.71 -12.84
C ASP A 461 -28.91 -17.98 -13.68
N PHE A 462 -28.26 -17.82 -14.83
CA PHE A 462 -28.06 -18.90 -15.80
C PHE A 462 -27.06 -19.98 -15.33
N ASP A 463 -26.28 -19.70 -14.29
CA ASP A 463 -25.37 -20.67 -13.71
C ASP A 463 -26.12 -21.84 -13.07
N SER A 464 -25.71 -23.05 -13.44
CA SER A 464 -26.25 -24.31 -12.88
C SER A 464 -26.27 -24.38 -11.35
N LYS A 465 -25.39 -23.65 -10.66
CA LYS A 465 -25.38 -23.55 -9.18
C LYS A 465 -26.64 -22.90 -8.63
N ALA A 466 -27.26 -21.98 -9.39
CA ALA A 466 -28.40 -21.18 -8.96
C ALA A 466 -29.68 -21.44 -9.78
N LEU A 467 -29.57 -21.87 -11.04
CA LEU A 467 -30.72 -21.93 -11.95
C LEU A 467 -31.87 -22.77 -11.38
N GLY A 468 -33.03 -22.12 -11.19
CA GLY A 468 -34.26 -22.72 -10.65
C GLY A 468 -34.27 -22.92 -9.13
N ARG A 469 -33.21 -22.53 -8.42
CA ARG A 469 -33.02 -22.82 -6.99
C ARG A 469 -32.44 -21.65 -6.18
N GLY A 470 -31.73 -20.70 -6.76
CA GLY A 470 -30.99 -19.65 -6.04
C GLY A 470 -29.85 -20.21 -5.18
N PHE A 471 -28.90 -19.35 -4.83
CA PHE A 471 -27.79 -19.70 -3.95
C PHE A 471 -27.48 -18.53 -3.02
N ALA A 472 -27.24 -18.79 -1.74
CA ALA A 472 -26.83 -17.78 -0.79
C ALA A 472 -25.65 -18.26 0.04
N GLU A 473 -24.73 -17.36 0.36
CA GLU A 473 -23.64 -17.59 1.30
C GLU A 473 -23.53 -16.43 2.29
N ARG A 474 -23.31 -16.77 3.55
CA ARG A 474 -23.01 -15.84 4.64
C ARG A 474 -21.72 -16.24 5.32
N SER A 475 -20.85 -15.28 5.53
CA SER A 475 -19.62 -15.44 6.32
C SER A 475 -19.57 -14.38 7.41
N ASN A 476 -19.15 -14.76 8.62
CA ASN A 476 -18.82 -13.85 9.71
C ASN A 476 -17.54 -14.39 10.35
N LEU A 477 -16.41 -13.71 10.14
CA LEU A 477 -15.08 -14.17 10.55
C LEU A 477 -14.35 -13.09 11.32
N LYS A 478 -13.56 -13.49 12.32
CA LYS A 478 -12.73 -12.60 13.13
C LYS A 478 -11.26 -13.00 13.07
N ASN A 479 -10.41 -12.00 12.88
CA ASN A 479 -8.97 -12.09 13.08
C ASN A 479 -8.57 -11.18 14.24
N ILE A 480 -7.80 -11.70 15.19
CA ILE A 480 -7.37 -11.00 16.39
C ILE A 480 -5.85 -11.07 16.49
N ASP A 481 -5.22 -9.91 16.71
CA ASP A 481 -3.79 -9.79 16.97
C ASP A 481 -3.57 -9.07 18.30
N LYS A 482 -2.74 -9.64 19.16
CA LYS A 482 -2.41 -9.12 20.49
C LYS A 482 -0.91 -9.03 20.62
N ILE A 483 -0.40 -7.83 20.87
CA ILE A 483 1.03 -7.56 20.97
C ILE A 483 1.37 -6.93 22.32
N PHE A 484 2.44 -7.42 22.93
CA PHE A 484 3.11 -6.80 24.06
C PHE A 484 4.60 -6.67 23.73
N GLU A 485 5.13 -5.46 23.86
CA GLU A 485 6.56 -5.15 23.72
C GLU A 485 7.02 -4.45 25.00
N SER A 486 8.17 -4.87 25.54
CA SER A 486 8.82 -4.21 26.66
C SER A 486 10.31 -4.13 26.39
N TYR A 487 10.88 -2.91 26.42
CA TYR A 487 12.28 -2.70 26.09
C TYR A 487 12.87 -1.51 26.85
N VAL A 488 14.18 -1.56 27.05
CA VAL A 488 14.95 -0.51 27.71
C VAL A 488 15.91 0.09 26.70
N ASN A 489 16.00 1.41 26.69
CA ASN A 489 16.92 2.21 25.89
C ASN A 489 17.87 2.98 26.80
N TYR A 490 19.17 2.86 26.54
CA TYR A 490 20.21 3.63 27.19
C TYR A 490 20.97 4.46 26.15
N ASN A 491 20.92 5.78 26.29
CA ASN A 491 21.61 6.73 25.43
C ASN A 491 22.55 7.59 26.26
N VAL A 492 23.84 7.61 25.90
CA VAL A 492 24.85 8.43 26.57
C VAL A 492 25.74 9.09 25.54
N THR A 493 26.03 10.38 25.74
CA THR A 493 26.99 11.13 24.92
C THR A 493 28.01 11.79 25.82
N LYS A 494 29.29 11.56 25.54
CA LYS A 494 30.43 12.12 26.27
C LYS A 494 31.50 12.56 25.27
N ASN A 495 31.78 13.86 25.24
CA ASN A 495 32.67 14.48 24.26
C ASN A 495 32.21 14.13 22.83
N LEU A 496 33.10 13.53 22.04
CA LEU A 496 32.85 13.12 20.66
C LEU A 496 32.16 11.76 20.54
N HIS A 497 31.94 11.04 21.65
CA HIS A 497 31.39 9.69 21.62
C HIS A 497 29.92 9.70 22.03
N SER A 498 29.06 9.12 21.18
CA SER A 498 27.67 8.84 21.49
C SER A 498 27.42 7.33 21.38
N PHE A 499 26.78 6.76 22.40
CA PHE A 499 26.41 5.35 22.47
C PHE A 499 24.91 5.23 22.70
N ASP A 500 24.26 4.40 21.90
CA ASP A 500 22.89 3.95 22.09
C ASP A 500 22.87 2.43 22.28
N ALA A 501 22.13 1.97 23.28
CA ALA A 501 21.95 0.55 23.54
C ALA A 501 20.49 0.25 23.86
N MET A 502 19.97 -0.83 23.30
CA MET A 502 18.59 -1.29 23.50
C MET A 502 18.58 -2.78 23.80
N ALA A 503 17.69 -3.20 24.70
CA ALA A 503 17.34 -4.61 24.90
C ALA A 503 15.83 -4.74 25.13
N GLY A 504 15.20 -5.75 24.55
CA GLY A 504 13.75 -5.89 24.57
C GLY A 504 13.21 -7.30 24.42
N TYR A 505 11.94 -7.43 24.77
CA TYR A 505 11.13 -8.63 24.69
C TYR A 505 9.83 -8.33 23.92
N SER A 506 9.45 -9.24 23.01
CA SER A 506 8.22 -9.18 22.22
C SER A 506 7.39 -10.44 22.45
N TYR A 507 6.08 -10.26 22.62
CA TYR A 507 5.08 -11.31 22.64
C TYR A 507 3.96 -10.95 21.68
N GLN A 508 3.66 -11.83 20.73
CA GLN A 508 2.55 -11.68 19.80
C GLN A 508 1.72 -12.96 19.74
N LYS A 509 0.41 -12.83 19.93
CA LYS A 509 -0.55 -13.93 19.72
C LYS A 509 -1.56 -13.55 18.65
N THR A 510 -1.67 -14.38 17.62
CA THR A 510 -2.67 -14.23 16.55
C THR A 510 -3.72 -15.33 16.65
N LYS A 511 -4.98 -14.99 16.40
CA LYS A 511 -6.09 -15.94 16.19
C LYS A 511 -6.85 -15.52 14.95
N ASN A 512 -6.76 -16.29 13.88
CA ASN A 512 -7.41 -16.01 12.60
C ASN A 512 -8.59 -16.95 12.38
N ASN A 513 -9.51 -16.50 11.51
CA ASN A 513 -10.65 -17.27 11.02
C ASN A 513 -11.64 -17.73 12.11
N ASP A 514 -11.77 -16.97 13.20
CA ASP A 514 -12.71 -17.28 14.27
C ASP A 514 -14.13 -16.87 13.86
N GLY A 515 -14.97 -17.83 13.47
CA GLY A 515 -16.32 -17.53 12.99
C GLY A 515 -16.97 -18.67 12.21
N VAL A 516 -17.91 -18.33 11.33
CA VAL A 516 -18.72 -19.31 10.58
C VAL A 516 -18.90 -18.89 9.11
N VAL A 517 -18.95 -19.88 8.22
CA VAL A 517 -19.39 -19.74 6.83
C VAL A 517 -20.52 -20.74 6.60
N ALA A 518 -21.67 -20.22 6.17
CA ALA A 518 -22.86 -21.00 5.90
C ALA A 518 -23.40 -20.67 4.50
N SER A 519 -23.92 -21.66 3.82
CA SER A 519 -24.56 -21.55 2.51
C SER A 519 -25.93 -22.20 2.52
N SER A 520 -26.78 -21.77 1.60
CA SER A 520 -28.10 -22.36 1.38
C SER A 520 -28.45 -22.32 -0.11
N VAL A 521 -29.31 -23.24 -0.54
CA VAL A 521 -29.81 -23.39 -1.91
C VAL A 521 -31.31 -23.69 -1.87
N GLY A 522 -32.01 -23.57 -3.00
CA GLY A 522 -33.43 -23.95 -3.09
C GLY A 522 -34.41 -22.88 -2.60
N PHE A 523 -34.08 -21.61 -2.78
CA PHE A 523 -34.93 -20.44 -2.56
C PHE A 523 -36.10 -20.39 -3.54
N MET A 524 -37.30 -20.18 -3.01
CA MET A 524 -38.54 -20.02 -3.79
C MET A 524 -38.79 -18.57 -4.26
N SER A 525 -38.17 -17.58 -3.60
CA SER A 525 -38.26 -16.15 -3.95
C SER A 525 -36.89 -15.47 -3.78
N ASP A 526 -36.64 -14.45 -4.59
CA ASP A 526 -35.44 -13.59 -4.53
C ASP A 526 -35.62 -12.39 -3.58
N ASP A 527 -36.83 -12.13 -3.05
CA ASP A 527 -37.19 -10.90 -2.33
C ASP A 527 -36.33 -10.60 -1.09
N LEU A 528 -35.93 -11.63 -0.34
CA LEU A 528 -35.06 -11.48 0.83
C LEU A 528 -33.58 -11.67 0.51
N GLY A 529 -33.24 -12.14 -0.70
CA GLY A 529 -31.89 -12.52 -1.10
C GLY A 529 -31.14 -13.33 -0.04
N GLY A 530 -29.85 -13.02 0.16
CA GLY A 530 -29.01 -13.64 1.19
C GLY A 530 -29.28 -13.20 2.63
N ASN A 531 -30.38 -12.50 2.92
CA ASN A 531 -30.68 -12.04 4.29
C ASN A 531 -31.30 -13.11 5.18
N ASN A 532 -31.92 -14.15 4.60
CA ASN A 532 -32.54 -15.24 5.34
C ASN A 532 -32.23 -16.61 4.71
N LEU A 533 -31.17 -17.27 5.21
CA LEU A 533 -30.76 -18.59 4.71
C LEU A 533 -31.80 -19.70 4.94
N ASN A 534 -32.74 -19.51 5.89
CA ASN A 534 -33.78 -20.49 6.23
C ASN A 534 -34.87 -20.63 5.16
N LEU A 535 -34.88 -19.74 4.15
CA LEU A 535 -35.79 -19.87 3.01
C LEU A 535 -35.30 -20.87 1.94
N GLY A 536 -34.05 -21.32 2.03
CA GLY A 536 -33.53 -22.34 1.13
C GLY A 536 -34.02 -23.74 1.50
N THR A 537 -34.29 -24.55 0.47
CA THR A 537 -34.63 -25.97 0.58
C THR A 537 -33.41 -26.81 0.23
N LEU A 538 -32.69 -27.28 1.25
CA LEU A 538 -31.47 -28.08 1.07
C LEU A 538 -31.80 -29.50 0.57
N PRO A 539 -31.13 -30.00 -0.48
CA PRO A 539 -31.23 -31.41 -0.88
C PRO A 539 -30.71 -32.36 0.21
N ASP A 540 -31.18 -33.61 0.21
CA ASP A 540 -30.66 -34.65 1.10
C ASP A 540 -29.14 -34.80 0.97
N GLY A 541 -28.44 -34.87 2.10
CA GLY A 541 -26.98 -34.96 2.15
C GLY A 541 -26.22 -33.65 1.91
N TYR A 542 -26.90 -32.54 1.61
CA TYR A 542 -26.27 -31.23 1.47
C TYR A 542 -25.79 -30.69 2.82
N ASN A 543 -24.50 -30.39 2.92
CA ASN A 543 -23.93 -29.74 4.10
C ASN A 543 -23.96 -28.21 3.92
N PRO A 544 -24.79 -27.46 4.67
CA PRO A 544 -24.85 -26.02 4.55
C PRO A 544 -23.63 -25.31 5.13
N TYR A 545 -22.79 -26.01 5.89
CA TYR A 545 -21.57 -25.42 6.46
C TYR A 545 -20.37 -25.73 5.58
N SER A 546 -19.58 -24.70 5.31
CA SER A 546 -18.31 -24.87 4.62
C SER A 546 -17.32 -25.65 5.50
N THR A 547 -16.49 -26.50 4.90
CA THR A 547 -15.35 -27.15 5.58
C THR A 547 -14.25 -26.17 5.98
N TYR A 548 -14.38 -24.90 5.55
CA TYR A 548 -13.53 -23.79 5.89
C TYR A 548 -14.35 -22.55 6.32
N PRO A 549 -13.81 -21.69 7.20
CA PRO A 549 -12.45 -21.79 7.72
C PRO A 549 -12.38 -22.47 9.09
N TYR A 550 -11.20 -22.97 9.43
CA TYR A 550 -10.86 -23.40 10.78
C TYR A 550 -10.05 -22.34 11.51
N ILE A 551 -10.13 -22.36 12.85
CA ILE A 551 -9.41 -21.43 13.70
C ILE A 551 -7.90 -21.68 13.57
N LEU A 552 -7.17 -20.60 13.32
CA LEU A 552 -5.71 -20.61 13.19
C LEU A 552 -5.06 -19.79 14.29
N GLU A 553 -4.42 -20.44 15.26
CA GLU A 553 -3.69 -19.75 16.33
C GLU A 553 -2.18 -19.85 16.18
N SER A 554 -1.48 -18.74 16.41
CA SER A 554 -0.02 -18.73 16.50
C SER A 554 0.51 -17.83 17.60
N LEU A 555 1.70 -18.18 18.08
CA LEU A 555 2.46 -17.46 19.08
C LEU A 555 3.86 -17.18 18.55
N LEU A 556 4.27 -15.92 18.61
CA LEU A 556 5.63 -15.47 18.37
C LEU A 556 6.17 -14.82 19.64
N ILE A 557 7.32 -15.31 20.11
CA ILE A 557 8.07 -14.73 21.22
C ILE A 557 9.45 -14.34 20.72
N SER A 558 9.94 -13.18 21.12
CA SER A 558 11.27 -12.73 20.73
C SER A 558 12.03 -12.03 21.84
N VAL A 559 13.35 -12.16 21.81
CA VAL A 559 14.29 -11.37 22.60
C VAL A 559 15.26 -10.70 21.63
N TYR A 560 15.52 -9.41 21.81
CA TYR A 560 16.34 -8.64 20.89
C TYR A 560 17.19 -7.60 21.62
N GLY A 561 18.31 -7.24 20.99
CA GLY A 561 19.16 -6.17 21.45
C GLY A 561 19.86 -5.46 20.29
N ARG A 562 20.18 -4.19 20.49
CA ARG A 562 20.87 -3.34 19.53
C ARG A 562 21.87 -2.44 20.25
N VAL A 563 23.02 -2.20 19.64
CA VAL A 563 24.00 -1.22 20.07
C VAL A 563 24.37 -0.36 18.86
N GLY A 564 24.29 0.95 19.03
CA GLY A 564 24.83 1.93 18.11
C GLY A 564 25.94 2.76 18.75
N TYR A 565 26.87 3.19 17.91
CA TYR A 565 28.02 3.99 18.28
C TYR A 565 28.26 5.06 17.22
N ASN A 566 28.48 6.28 17.67
CA ASN A 566 28.77 7.43 16.85
C ASN A 566 30.00 8.14 17.42
N TYR A 567 31.04 8.25 16.60
CA TYR A 567 32.24 9.01 16.90
C TYR A 567 32.29 10.29 16.04
N ASP A 568 32.20 11.44 16.70
CA ASP A 568 32.33 12.79 16.14
C ASP A 568 31.41 13.05 14.94
N GLU A 569 30.31 12.30 14.85
CA GLU A 569 29.45 12.22 13.67
C GLU A 569 30.18 11.90 12.36
N LYS A 570 31.35 11.24 12.44
CA LYS A 570 32.17 10.79 11.31
C LYS A 570 31.98 9.30 11.07
N TYR A 571 32.16 8.50 12.12
CA TYR A 571 32.04 7.04 12.06
C TYR A 571 30.83 6.60 12.85
N LEU A 572 29.90 5.95 12.16
CA LEU A 572 28.65 5.45 12.69
C LEU A 572 28.68 3.93 12.58
N LEU A 573 28.35 3.23 13.66
CA LEU A 573 28.26 1.77 13.70
C LEU A 573 26.95 1.39 14.39
N SER A 574 26.27 0.36 13.90
CA SER A 574 25.08 -0.21 14.52
C SER A 574 25.08 -1.71 14.35
N ALA A 575 24.96 -2.46 15.45
CA ALA A 575 24.85 -3.90 15.48
C ALA A 575 23.60 -4.32 16.25
N SER A 576 22.93 -5.38 15.81
CA SER A 576 21.76 -5.93 16.49
C SER A 576 21.70 -7.44 16.37
N VAL A 577 21.12 -8.07 17.38
CA VAL A 577 20.82 -9.50 17.37
C VAL A 577 19.40 -9.72 17.88
N ARG A 578 18.67 -10.60 17.22
CA ARG A 578 17.32 -10.99 17.62
C ARG A 578 17.18 -12.51 17.58
N ARG A 579 16.50 -13.06 18.58
CA ARG A 579 16.16 -14.48 18.67
C ARG A 579 14.64 -14.62 18.74
N ASP A 580 14.05 -15.23 17.72
CA ASP A 580 12.61 -15.41 17.55
C ASP A 580 12.23 -16.87 17.74
N GLY A 581 11.11 -17.13 18.41
CA GLY A 581 10.49 -18.43 18.62
C GLY A 581 9.04 -18.41 18.13
N SER A 582 8.68 -19.27 17.18
CA SER A 582 7.33 -19.32 16.61
C SER A 582 6.70 -20.71 16.71
N SER A 583 5.41 -20.74 17.05
CA SER A 583 4.63 -21.98 17.17
C SER A 583 4.26 -22.61 15.83
N LYS A 584 4.52 -21.93 14.70
CA LYS A 584 4.22 -22.41 13.35
C LYS A 584 5.23 -23.45 12.84
N PHE A 585 6.40 -23.53 13.45
CA PHE A 585 7.48 -24.40 13.00
C PHE A 585 7.54 -25.71 13.77
N GLY A 586 8.22 -26.67 13.15
CA GLY A 586 8.47 -27.99 13.69
C GLY A 586 9.16 -27.93 15.06
N LYS A 587 8.90 -28.94 15.90
CA LYS A 587 9.43 -29.02 17.27
C LYS A 587 10.96 -28.87 17.34
N ASN A 588 11.67 -29.25 16.27
CA ASN A 588 13.12 -29.18 16.18
C ASN A 588 13.66 -27.80 15.78
N ASN A 589 12.83 -26.93 15.18
CA ASN A 589 13.28 -25.67 14.56
C ASN A 589 12.45 -24.43 14.95
N ARG A 590 11.81 -24.45 16.14
CA ARG A 590 10.96 -23.33 16.61
C ARG A 590 11.69 -22.01 16.78
N TRP A 591 12.98 -22.05 17.11
CA TRP A 591 13.78 -20.86 17.42
C TRP A 591 14.83 -20.58 16.34
N ALA A 592 14.96 -19.33 15.93
CA ALA A 592 15.99 -18.86 14.99
C ALA A 592 16.65 -17.57 15.49
N THR A 593 17.90 -17.31 15.06
CA THR A 593 18.68 -16.13 15.46
C THR A 593 19.09 -15.32 14.22
N PHE A 594 18.90 -14.01 14.31
CA PHE A 594 18.98 -13.05 13.22
C PHE A 594 19.95 -11.91 13.58
N PRO A 595 21.25 -12.03 13.24
CA PRO A 595 22.23 -10.97 13.45
C PRO A 595 22.21 -9.92 12.33
N SER A 596 22.63 -8.71 12.66
CA SER A 596 22.79 -7.62 11.71
C SER A 596 23.87 -6.64 12.18
N ILE A 597 24.63 -6.09 11.23
CA ILE A 597 25.64 -5.06 11.44
C ILE A 597 25.63 -4.06 10.29
N SER A 598 25.84 -2.78 10.60
CA SER A 598 25.96 -1.71 9.62
C SER A 598 26.90 -0.63 10.11
N GLY A 599 27.51 0.07 9.17
CA GLY A 599 28.33 1.24 9.45
C GLY A 599 28.20 2.30 8.38
N ALA A 600 28.48 3.55 8.76
CA ALA A 600 28.55 4.66 7.83
C ALA A 600 29.74 5.57 8.16
N TRP A 601 30.37 6.09 7.12
CA TRP A 601 31.49 7.01 7.17
C TRP A 601 31.11 8.30 6.44
N ARG A 602 31.05 9.40 7.20
CA ARG A 602 30.80 10.74 6.69
C ARG A 602 32.11 11.40 6.27
N ILE A 603 32.52 11.12 5.04
CA ILE A 603 33.77 11.59 4.43
C ILE A 603 33.81 13.13 4.41
N SER A 604 32.68 13.80 4.19
CA SER A 604 32.61 15.28 4.22
C SER A 604 32.92 15.90 5.58
N ARG A 605 32.95 15.12 6.67
CA ARG A 605 33.31 15.60 8.01
C ARG A 605 34.81 15.47 8.31
N GLU A 606 35.56 14.77 7.45
CA GLU A 606 37.00 14.63 7.60
C GLU A 606 37.73 15.95 7.39
N SER A 607 38.80 16.21 8.14
CA SER A 607 39.56 17.46 8.06
C SER A 607 40.06 17.76 6.65
N PHE A 608 40.42 16.74 5.87
CA PHE A 608 40.87 16.90 4.48
C PHE A 608 39.75 17.27 3.49
N MET A 609 38.48 17.20 3.89
CA MET A 609 37.30 17.55 3.07
C MET A 609 36.60 18.84 3.54
N GLN A 610 37.12 19.53 4.56
CA GLN A 610 36.45 20.72 5.09
C GLN A 610 36.67 21.96 4.22
N ASP A 611 37.79 22.05 3.50
CA ASP A 611 38.18 23.23 2.72
C ASP A 611 37.65 23.23 1.26
N GLN A 612 36.81 22.26 0.89
CA GLN A 612 36.24 22.17 -0.46
C GLN A 612 34.78 22.66 -0.51
N ASP A 613 34.36 23.23 -1.64
CA ASP A 613 33.00 23.78 -1.84
C ASP A 613 32.06 22.86 -2.65
N LEU A 614 32.58 21.73 -3.15
CA LEU A 614 31.85 20.84 -4.05
C LEU A 614 30.79 20.02 -3.30
N PHE A 615 31.19 19.28 -2.26
CA PHE A 615 30.37 18.38 -1.47
C PHE A 615 29.95 19.03 -0.15
N SER A 616 28.64 19.20 0.09
CA SER A 616 28.10 19.55 1.41
C SER A 616 27.87 18.32 2.28
N GLU A 617 27.66 17.16 1.68
CA GLU A 617 27.62 15.87 2.35
C GLU A 617 28.19 14.81 1.41
N LEU A 618 29.01 13.92 1.95
CA LEU A 618 29.47 12.72 1.27
C LEU A 618 29.57 11.62 2.31
N LYS A 619 28.69 10.62 2.20
CA LYS A 619 28.56 9.55 3.18
C LYS A 619 28.53 8.19 2.48
N LEU A 620 29.48 7.33 2.85
CA LEU A 620 29.48 5.92 2.46
C LEU A 620 28.81 5.11 3.57
N ARG A 621 27.95 4.17 3.24
CA ARG A 621 27.33 3.25 4.19
C ARG A 621 27.31 1.81 3.68
N MET A 622 27.45 0.88 4.60
CA MET A 622 27.44 -0.55 4.32
C MET A 622 26.72 -1.29 5.44
N GLY A 623 26.00 -2.36 5.08
CA GLY A 623 25.28 -3.18 6.04
C GLY A 623 25.13 -4.62 5.57
N TYR A 624 25.12 -5.54 6.53
CA TYR A 624 24.79 -6.94 6.33
C TYR A 624 23.87 -7.41 7.44
N GLY A 625 22.81 -8.12 7.07
CA GLY A 625 21.90 -8.71 8.05
C GLY A 625 21.21 -9.96 7.54
N VAL A 626 20.77 -10.79 8.49
CA VAL A 626 19.97 -11.98 8.24
C VAL A 626 18.59 -11.77 8.86
N SER A 627 17.54 -12.09 8.13
CA SER A 627 16.15 -12.06 8.58
C SER A 627 15.45 -13.37 8.25
N GLY A 628 14.43 -13.71 9.03
CA GLY A 628 13.59 -14.88 8.79
C GLY A 628 12.29 -14.53 8.08
N ASN A 629 11.60 -15.52 7.52
CA ASN A 629 10.19 -15.41 7.12
C ASN A 629 9.37 -16.53 7.77
N GLN A 630 8.19 -16.19 8.30
CA GLN A 630 7.23 -17.12 8.92
C GLN A 630 5.81 -16.99 8.40
N ASN A 631 5.64 -16.41 7.21
CA ASN A 631 4.35 -16.22 6.58
C ASN A 631 3.82 -17.54 5.97
N ILE A 632 3.70 -18.56 6.83
CA ILE A 632 2.96 -19.80 6.61
C ILE A 632 1.79 -19.89 7.58
N ASP A 633 0.82 -20.73 7.26
CA ASP A 633 -0.28 -21.02 8.17
C ASP A 633 0.20 -21.81 9.41
N PRO A 634 -0.45 -21.65 10.57
CA PRO A 634 -0.22 -22.51 11.71
C PRO A 634 -0.57 -23.98 11.41
N TYR A 635 -0.01 -24.89 12.21
CA TYR A 635 -0.26 -26.34 12.18
C TYR A 635 0.28 -27.09 10.95
N ARG A 636 1.03 -26.43 10.05
CA ARG A 636 1.67 -27.06 8.87
C ARG A 636 2.75 -28.09 9.24
N GLN A 637 3.18 -28.13 10.50
CA GLN A 637 4.21 -29.03 11.03
C GLN A 637 3.66 -30.32 11.68
N ILE A 638 2.33 -30.42 11.90
CA ILE A 638 1.69 -31.58 12.52
C ILE A 638 0.80 -32.31 11.52
N ILE A 639 0.47 -33.57 11.81
CA ILE A 639 -0.54 -34.31 11.07
C ILE A 639 -1.93 -33.69 11.31
N ILE A 640 -2.72 -33.53 10.24
CA ILE A 640 -4.10 -33.04 10.32
C ILE A 640 -5.02 -34.08 9.71
N PHE A 641 -6.07 -34.43 10.45
CA PHE A 641 -7.18 -35.22 9.96
C PHE A 641 -8.38 -34.32 9.66
N GLY A 642 -9.13 -34.63 8.61
CA GLY A 642 -10.33 -33.89 8.28
C GLY A 642 -11.22 -34.61 7.27
N PRO A 643 -12.33 -33.98 6.88
CA PRO A 643 -13.19 -34.47 5.81
C PRO A 643 -12.39 -34.59 4.50
N GLN A 644 -12.65 -35.68 3.77
CA GLN A 644 -12.11 -35.96 2.44
C GLN A 644 -13.17 -35.65 1.39
N ASN A 645 -12.76 -35.52 0.12
CA ASN A 645 -13.70 -35.34 -0.98
C ASN A 645 -14.57 -36.59 -1.13
N GLY A 646 -15.88 -36.39 -1.01
CA GLY A 646 -16.89 -37.42 -1.22
C GLY A 646 -17.63 -37.84 0.05
N GLN A 647 -18.76 -38.48 -0.19
CA GLN A 647 -19.56 -39.12 0.84
C GLN A 647 -19.61 -40.61 0.54
N PHE A 648 -19.68 -41.43 1.58
CA PHE A 648 -19.93 -42.85 1.45
C PHE A 648 -21.23 -43.20 2.14
N LEU A 649 -21.97 -44.15 1.56
CA LEU A 649 -23.22 -44.61 2.14
C LEU A 649 -22.89 -45.62 3.25
N TYR A 650 -23.34 -45.33 4.46
CA TYR A 650 -23.19 -46.21 5.61
C TYR A 650 -24.52 -46.34 6.33
N ASN A 651 -25.03 -47.57 6.44
CA ASN A 651 -26.34 -47.87 7.03
C ASN A 651 -27.50 -47.01 6.47
N GLY A 652 -27.50 -46.78 5.15
CA GLY A 652 -28.54 -46.01 4.47
C GLY A 652 -28.42 -44.49 4.58
N ASN A 653 -27.40 -43.97 5.27
CA ASN A 653 -27.13 -42.54 5.39
C ASN A 653 -25.83 -42.16 4.68
N TRP A 654 -25.83 -41.02 3.97
CA TRP A 654 -24.61 -40.45 3.41
C TRP A 654 -23.76 -39.85 4.53
N MET A 655 -22.52 -40.33 4.67
CA MET A 655 -21.55 -39.82 5.62
C MET A 655 -20.35 -39.23 4.89
N ASN A 656 -19.81 -38.14 5.39
CA ASN A 656 -18.57 -37.56 4.84
C ASN A 656 -17.40 -38.50 5.09
N ALA A 657 -16.57 -38.73 4.07
CA ALA A 657 -15.32 -39.45 4.23
C ALA A 657 -14.37 -38.65 5.15
N TYR A 658 -13.55 -39.35 5.95
CA TYR A 658 -12.62 -38.72 6.90
C TYR A 658 -11.24 -39.39 6.79
N GLY A 659 -10.17 -38.59 6.77
CA GLY A 659 -8.81 -39.11 6.54
C GLY A 659 -7.72 -38.08 6.83
N VAL A 660 -6.49 -38.44 6.49
CA VAL A 660 -5.32 -37.54 6.63
C VAL A 660 -5.35 -36.51 5.51
N ASN A 661 -5.36 -35.22 5.87
CA ASN A 661 -5.36 -34.10 4.93
C ASN A 661 -3.97 -33.45 4.80
N GLN A 662 -3.04 -33.80 5.70
CA GLN A 662 -1.71 -33.22 5.74
C GLN A 662 -0.73 -34.15 6.46
N ASN A 663 0.47 -34.32 5.89
CA ASN A 663 1.58 -35.01 6.55
C ASN A 663 2.21 -34.15 7.66
N GLU A 664 2.81 -34.79 8.66
CA GLU A 664 3.65 -34.09 9.65
C GLU A 664 5.02 -33.71 9.07
N ASN A 665 5.59 -32.61 9.58
CA ASN A 665 6.98 -32.23 9.31
C ASN A 665 7.61 -31.61 10.58
N PRO A 666 8.21 -32.43 11.47
CA PRO A 666 8.82 -31.94 12.71
C PRO A 666 10.07 -31.09 12.49
N ASP A 667 10.64 -31.10 11.28
CA ASP A 667 11.85 -30.37 10.88
C ASP A 667 11.54 -29.09 10.08
N LEU A 668 10.26 -28.77 9.84
CA LEU A 668 9.84 -27.54 9.19
C LEU A 668 10.46 -26.32 9.90
N LYS A 669 11.20 -25.50 9.17
CA LYS A 669 11.97 -24.35 9.70
C LYS A 669 11.69 -23.06 8.92
N TRP A 670 12.23 -21.95 9.43
CA TRP A 670 12.13 -20.62 8.86
C TRP A 670 12.81 -20.52 7.48
N GLU A 671 12.26 -19.71 6.57
CA GLU A 671 13.05 -19.24 5.42
C GLU A 671 14.07 -18.22 5.91
N SER A 672 15.32 -18.30 5.45
CA SER A 672 16.39 -17.38 5.87
C SER A 672 16.82 -16.50 4.73
N THR A 673 16.74 -15.19 4.92
CA THR A 673 17.15 -14.17 3.95
C THR A 673 18.36 -13.41 4.47
N SER A 674 19.48 -13.54 3.78
CA SER A 674 20.66 -12.70 4.00
C SER A 674 20.66 -11.54 3.01
N MET A 675 21.06 -10.35 3.48
CA MET A 675 21.14 -9.17 2.62
C MET A 675 22.40 -8.37 2.93
N PHE A 676 23.18 -8.11 1.88
CA PHE A 676 24.24 -7.12 1.85
C PHE A 676 23.74 -5.85 1.15
N ASN A 677 24.08 -4.68 1.69
CA ASN A 677 23.73 -3.38 1.14
C ASN A 677 24.93 -2.44 1.23
N ALA A 678 25.22 -1.71 0.14
CA ALA A 678 26.19 -0.63 0.11
C ALA A 678 25.52 0.61 -0.51
N GLY A 679 25.72 1.77 0.09
CA GLY A 679 25.09 3.02 -0.34
C GLY A 679 26.07 4.19 -0.30
N LEU A 680 25.98 5.07 -1.29
CA LEU A 680 26.66 6.35 -1.34
C LEU A 680 25.61 7.45 -1.34
N ASP A 681 25.59 8.24 -0.26
CA ASP A 681 24.77 9.44 -0.16
C ASP A 681 25.66 10.66 -0.41
N PHE A 682 25.20 11.61 -1.21
CA PHE A 682 25.96 12.80 -1.54
C PHE A 682 25.05 14.02 -1.70
N GLU A 683 25.59 15.18 -1.39
CA GLU A 683 25.00 16.49 -1.65
C GLU A 683 26.08 17.42 -2.19
N LEU A 684 25.78 18.12 -3.28
CA LEU A 684 26.65 19.06 -3.97
C LEU A 684 26.11 20.49 -3.86
N TRP A 685 27.03 21.45 -3.86
CA TRP A 685 26.74 22.89 -3.93
C TRP A 685 25.69 23.34 -2.91
N ARG A 686 25.90 22.97 -1.65
CA ARG A 686 25.02 23.30 -0.51
C ARG A 686 23.60 22.77 -0.71
N GLY A 687 23.49 21.50 -1.10
CA GLY A 687 22.21 20.78 -1.23
C GLY A 687 21.41 21.11 -2.49
N ARG A 688 22.00 21.78 -3.50
CA ARG A 688 21.31 22.05 -4.78
C ARG A 688 21.13 20.79 -5.61
N PHE A 689 22.07 19.88 -5.56
CA PHE A 689 21.97 18.57 -6.21
C PHE A 689 22.40 17.53 -5.20
N GLY A 690 21.66 16.45 -5.05
CA GLY A 690 22.02 15.40 -4.11
C GLY A 690 21.29 14.13 -4.42
N GLY A 691 21.66 13.07 -3.73
CA GLY A 691 21.06 11.78 -4.01
C GLY A 691 21.75 10.65 -3.30
N THR A 692 21.29 9.47 -3.68
CA THR A 692 21.68 8.21 -3.09
C THR A 692 21.82 7.19 -4.22
N ILE A 693 22.94 6.49 -4.23
CA ILE A 693 23.18 5.33 -5.11
C ILE A 693 23.39 4.13 -4.20
N GLU A 694 22.62 3.07 -4.39
CA GLU A 694 22.68 1.85 -3.59
C GLU A 694 22.87 0.61 -4.46
N TYR A 695 23.65 -0.32 -3.96
CA TYR A 695 23.73 -1.68 -4.44
C TYR A 695 23.29 -2.64 -3.33
N TYR A 696 22.51 -3.65 -3.70
CA TYR A 696 22.11 -4.70 -2.77
C TYR A 696 22.26 -6.09 -3.38
N ASN A 697 22.50 -7.06 -2.50
CA ASN A 697 22.48 -8.48 -2.82
C ASN A 697 21.69 -9.21 -1.72
N LYS A 698 20.51 -9.72 -2.09
CA LYS A 698 19.58 -10.47 -1.24
C LYS A 698 19.60 -11.93 -1.67
N GLU A 699 19.83 -12.84 -0.73
CA GLU A 699 19.79 -14.28 -0.97
C GLU A 699 18.90 -14.95 0.07
N THR A 700 17.86 -15.62 -0.40
CA THR A 700 16.91 -16.37 0.42
C THR A 700 17.14 -17.87 0.22
N LYS A 701 17.38 -18.57 1.32
CA LYS A 701 17.59 -20.02 1.40
C LYS A 701 16.49 -20.66 2.24
N ASP A 702 16.38 -21.99 2.11
CA ASP A 702 15.39 -22.78 2.84
C ASP A 702 13.96 -22.29 2.58
N LEU A 703 13.68 -21.83 1.35
CA LEU A 703 12.35 -21.42 0.94
C LEU A 703 11.37 -22.57 1.16
N LEU A 704 10.19 -22.20 1.65
CA LEU A 704 9.12 -23.13 1.93
C LEU A 704 8.42 -23.46 0.61
N TYR A 705 8.24 -24.76 0.36
CA TYR A 705 7.66 -25.26 -0.87
C TYR A 705 6.85 -26.53 -0.61
N GLU A 706 5.69 -26.63 -1.23
CA GLU A 706 4.82 -27.81 -1.15
C GLU A 706 5.21 -28.78 -2.28
N TYR A 707 5.73 -29.94 -1.88
CA TYR A 707 6.17 -31.01 -2.78
C TYR A 707 5.10 -32.09 -2.87
N ASP A 708 4.90 -32.62 -4.08
CA ASP A 708 4.20 -33.90 -4.24
C ASP A 708 5.10 -35.04 -3.74
N VAL A 709 4.53 -35.95 -2.96
CA VAL A 709 5.25 -37.07 -2.33
C VAL A 709 4.49 -38.38 -2.54
N PRO A 710 5.19 -39.53 -2.64
CA PRO A 710 4.54 -40.82 -2.82
C PRO A 710 3.76 -41.24 -1.56
N SER A 711 2.59 -41.83 -1.77
CA SER A 711 1.74 -42.37 -0.70
C SER A 711 1.49 -43.85 -0.98
N PRO A 712 2.20 -44.82 -0.35
CA PRO A 712 3.16 -44.72 0.78
C PRO A 712 4.60 -44.29 0.39
N PRO A 713 5.50 -43.91 1.35
CA PRO A 713 5.35 -44.02 2.81
C PRO A 713 4.59 -42.87 3.48
N TYR A 714 4.35 -41.76 2.77
CA TYR A 714 3.53 -40.67 3.30
C TYR A 714 2.05 -41.06 3.33
N GLN A 715 1.28 -40.47 4.24
CA GLN A 715 -0.17 -40.74 4.36
C GLN A 715 -1.01 -39.80 3.49
N PHE A 716 -0.39 -38.72 3.02
CA PHE A 716 -0.97 -37.75 2.10
C PHE A 716 0.02 -37.49 0.96
N ASN A 717 -0.46 -37.15 -0.22
CA ASN A 717 0.39 -37.02 -1.41
C ASN A 717 1.13 -35.67 -1.50
N ARG A 718 1.08 -34.83 -0.46
CA ARG A 718 1.79 -33.54 -0.41
C ARG A 718 2.47 -33.29 0.93
N LEU A 719 3.61 -32.61 0.88
CA LEU A 719 4.41 -32.25 2.05
C LEU A 719 4.98 -30.83 1.90
N LEU A 720 4.73 -29.97 2.89
CA LEU A 720 5.42 -28.68 2.99
C LEU A 720 6.80 -28.92 3.60
N ALA A 721 7.86 -28.53 2.89
CA ALA A 721 9.24 -28.65 3.36
C ALA A 721 10.09 -27.45 2.90
N ASN A 722 11.27 -27.32 3.50
CA ASN A 722 12.25 -26.31 3.12
C ASN A 722 13.11 -26.84 1.96
N GLY A 723 13.61 -26.01 1.07
CA GLY A 723 14.65 -26.48 0.13
C GLY A 723 14.93 -25.59 -1.06
N ALA A 724 13.95 -24.79 -1.48
CA ALA A 724 14.17 -23.88 -2.59
C ALA A 724 15.07 -22.70 -2.18
N SER A 725 15.70 -22.06 -3.17
CA SER A 725 16.46 -20.82 -2.95
C SER A 725 16.22 -19.80 -4.05
N MET A 726 16.44 -18.53 -3.74
CA MET A 726 16.26 -17.42 -4.68
C MET A 726 17.21 -16.26 -4.34
N SER A 727 17.61 -15.51 -5.36
CA SER A 727 18.44 -14.31 -5.18
C SER A 727 17.85 -13.11 -5.91
N ASN A 728 18.02 -11.93 -5.32
CA ASN A 728 17.69 -10.63 -5.90
C ASN A 728 18.90 -9.71 -5.76
N LYS A 729 19.42 -9.22 -6.88
CA LYS A 729 20.57 -8.31 -6.92
C LYS A 729 20.22 -7.08 -7.71
N GLY A 730 20.58 -5.90 -7.22
CA GLY A 730 20.12 -4.68 -7.87
C GLY A 730 20.85 -3.43 -7.49
N VAL A 731 20.57 -2.39 -8.28
CA VAL A 731 21.03 -1.02 -8.08
C VAL A 731 19.81 -0.11 -8.00
N GLU A 732 19.82 0.79 -7.02
CA GLU A 732 18.80 1.81 -6.81
C GLU A 732 19.47 3.18 -6.83
N ILE A 733 18.88 4.13 -7.56
CA ILE A 733 19.39 5.49 -7.68
C ILE A 733 18.23 6.44 -7.40
N THR A 734 18.45 7.40 -6.51
CA THR A 734 17.54 8.52 -6.29
C THR A 734 18.35 9.81 -6.39
N LEU A 735 17.97 10.69 -7.30
CA LEU A 735 18.60 11.99 -7.51
C LEU A 735 17.57 13.08 -7.27
N ASN A 736 17.96 14.12 -6.54
CA ASN A 736 17.15 15.29 -6.22
C ASN A 736 17.91 16.53 -6.67
N ALA A 737 17.20 17.45 -7.32
CA ALA A 737 17.79 18.70 -7.78
C ALA A 737 16.85 19.89 -7.49
N VAL A 738 17.40 20.93 -6.88
CA VAL A 738 16.83 22.28 -6.83
C VAL A 738 17.32 23.01 -8.07
N VAL A 739 16.61 22.82 -9.18
CA VAL A 739 17.00 23.37 -10.49
C VAL A 739 17.00 24.89 -10.46
N TYR A 740 15.99 25.48 -9.82
CA TYR A 740 15.90 26.92 -9.64
C TYR A 740 15.18 27.29 -8.34
N ARG A 741 15.61 28.35 -7.67
CA ARG A 741 14.95 28.89 -6.48
C ARG A 741 15.23 30.37 -6.31
N ASN A 742 14.18 31.18 -6.25
CA ASN A 742 14.19 32.56 -5.77
C ASN A 742 12.95 32.80 -4.86
N SER A 743 12.64 34.06 -4.53
CA SER A 743 11.50 34.40 -3.65
C SER A 743 10.13 34.07 -4.24
N ASP A 744 10.00 34.11 -5.57
CA ASP A 744 8.72 34.04 -6.27
C ASP A 744 8.54 32.70 -6.99
N PHE A 745 9.63 32.03 -7.36
CA PHE A 745 9.62 30.83 -8.17
C PHE A 745 10.62 29.80 -7.65
N SER A 746 10.17 28.55 -7.55
CA SER A 746 11.05 27.42 -7.30
C SER A 746 10.69 26.24 -8.20
N TYR A 747 11.71 25.54 -8.68
CA TYR A 747 11.57 24.29 -9.40
C TYR A 747 12.49 23.25 -8.76
N ASN A 748 11.87 22.17 -8.28
CA ASN A 748 12.55 21.02 -7.72
C ASN A 748 12.15 19.77 -8.53
N THR A 749 13.11 18.89 -8.75
CA THR A 749 12.87 17.62 -9.44
C THR A 749 13.54 16.46 -8.73
N THR A 750 12.89 15.31 -8.78
CA THR A 750 13.40 14.06 -8.22
C THR A 750 13.27 12.97 -9.26
N VAL A 751 14.37 12.26 -9.53
CA VAL A 751 14.39 11.08 -10.39
C VAL A 751 14.73 9.88 -9.52
N ASN A 752 13.95 8.81 -9.64
CA ASN A 752 14.28 7.52 -9.08
C ASN A 752 14.40 6.47 -10.19
N PHE A 753 15.29 5.52 -9.97
CA PHE A 753 15.58 4.42 -10.88
C PHE A 753 15.91 3.18 -10.07
N ALA A 754 15.40 2.01 -10.48
CA ALA A 754 15.72 0.75 -9.85
C ALA A 754 15.85 -0.38 -10.87
N ARG A 755 16.90 -1.18 -10.73
CA ARG A 755 17.10 -2.41 -11.49
C ARG A 755 17.26 -3.57 -10.53
N ASN A 756 16.40 -4.59 -10.67
CA ASN A 756 16.47 -5.83 -9.89
C ASN A 756 16.64 -7.03 -10.83
N ILE A 757 17.60 -7.88 -10.54
CA ILE A 757 17.80 -9.16 -11.23
C ILE A 757 17.41 -10.27 -10.25
N ASN A 758 16.31 -10.94 -10.56
CA ASN A 758 15.81 -12.08 -9.82
C ASN A 758 16.34 -13.39 -10.45
N LYS A 759 16.69 -14.37 -9.61
CA LYS A 759 17.10 -15.70 -10.07
C LYS A 759 16.68 -16.77 -9.07
N VAL A 760 15.94 -17.77 -9.55
CA VAL A 760 15.63 -19.01 -8.84
C VAL A 760 16.90 -19.85 -8.77
N GLY A 761 17.22 -20.33 -7.56
CA GLY A 761 18.34 -21.22 -7.29
C GLY A 761 17.91 -22.68 -7.37
N SER A 762 18.03 -23.43 -6.27
CA SER A 762 17.58 -24.83 -6.19
C SER A 762 16.06 -24.91 -5.97
N LEU A 763 15.47 -26.03 -6.37
CA LEU A 763 14.12 -26.47 -5.99
C LEU A 763 14.13 -27.85 -5.31
N ALA A 764 15.31 -28.35 -4.93
CA ALA A 764 15.45 -29.60 -4.18
C ALA A 764 15.03 -29.39 -2.72
N SER A 765 14.32 -30.36 -2.13
CA SER A 765 13.96 -30.32 -0.72
C SER A 765 15.18 -30.56 0.18
N ASN A 766 15.06 -30.16 1.43
CA ASN A 766 15.97 -30.54 2.51
C ASN A 766 15.75 -32.01 2.96
N ILE A 767 14.71 -32.66 2.47
CA ILE A 767 14.43 -34.08 2.67
C ILE A 767 14.94 -34.86 1.46
N GLU A 768 15.73 -35.90 1.72
CA GLU A 768 16.34 -36.73 0.68
C GLU A 768 15.29 -37.33 -0.26
N ASN A 769 15.61 -37.38 -1.57
CA ASN A 769 14.74 -37.89 -2.63
C ASN A 769 13.40 -37.15 -2.80
N ILE A 770 13.23 -35.97 -2.20
CA ILE A 770 12.10 -35.07 -2.44
C ILE A 770 12.62 -33.81 -3.13
N GLY A 771 12.03 -33.47 -4.26
CA GLY A 771 12.45 -32.30 -5.03
C GLY A 771 11.86 -32.31 -6.42
N VAL A 772 11.85 -31.15 -7.06
CA VAL A 772 11.50 -31.01 -8.47
C VAL A 772 12.64 -30.28 -9.20
N SER A 773 12.88 -30.61 -10.47
CA SER A 773 13.84 -29.86 -11.30
C SER A 773 13.24 -28.55 -11.79
N GLN A 774 11.92 -28.50 -11.96
CA GLN A 774 11.17 -27.37 -12.50
C GLN A 774 9.69 -27.47 -12.11
N ARG A 775 8.95 -26.38 -12.30
CA ARG A 775 7.50 -26.34 -12.04
C ARG A 775 6.79 -25.48 -13.08
N TYR A 776 5.77 -26.04 -13.72
CA TYR A 776 4.93 -25.36 -14.70
C TYR A 776 3.82 -24.55 -14.01
N GLU A 777 3.64 -23.30 -14.42
CA GLU A 777 2.81 -22.32 -13.74
C GLU A 777 2.08 -21.37 -14.71
N GLY A 778 1.04 -20.70 -14.21
CA GLY A 778 0.26 -19.78 -15.06
C GLY A 778 -0.65 -20.54 -16.03
N SER A 779 -1.48 -21.42 -15.48
CA SER A 779 -2.56 -22.06 -16.24
C SER A 779 -3.44 -21.01 -16.91
N ILE A 780 -3.69 -21.19 -18.19
CA ILE A 780 -4.35 -20.19 -19.04
C ILE A 780 -5.87 -20.36 -18.97
N GLY A 781 -6.36 -21.59 -18.72
CA GLY A 781 -7.78 -21.86 -18.47
C GLY A 781 -8.71 -21.56 -19.65
N LEU A 782 -8.18 -21.62 -20.88
CA LEU A 782 -8.97 -21.42 -22.11
C LEU A 782 -9.59 -22.75 -22.57
N ASP A 783 -10.75 -22.67 -23.20
CA ASP A 783 -11.39 -23.84 -23.80
C ASP A 783 -10.44 -24.47 -24.83
N GLY A 784 -10.17 -25.77 -24.71
CA GLY A 784 -9.22 -26.49 -25.57
C GLY A 784 -7.74 -26.40 -25.14
N TRP A 785 -7.41 -25.72 -24.03
CA TRP A 785 -6.04 -25.54 -23.53
C TRP A 785 -5.79 -26.30 -22.21
N THR A 786 -6.56 -27.34 -21.94
CA THR A 786 -6.44 -28.15 -20.71
C THR A 786 -5.00 -28.64 -20.53
N GLY A 787 -4.40 -28.30 -19.38
CA GLY A 787 -3.03 -28.71 -19.04
C GLY A 787 -1.91 -27.80 -19.59
N GLN A 788 -2.22 -26.77 -20.40
CA GLN A 788 -1.22 -25.81 -20.86
C GLN A 788 -0.94 -24.70 -19.84
N THR A 789 0.31 -24.24 -19.81
CA THR A 789 0.82 -23.21 -18.90
C THR A 789 1.62 -22.17 -19.68
N ALA A 790 1.65 -20.93 -19.21
CA ALA A 790 2.41 -19.85 -19.84
C ALA A 790 3.81 -19.63 -19.23
N ALA A 791 4.02 -20.07 -17.99
CA ALA A 791 5.21 -19.75 -17.20
C ALA A 791 5.86 -21.00 -16.59
N ILE A 792 7.12 -20.85 -16.19
CA ILE A 792 7.89 -21.88 -15.51
C ILE A 792 8.70 -21.29 -14.35
N VAL A 793 8.77 -22.03 -13.24
CA VAL A 793 9.78 -21.84 -12.20
C VAL A 793 10.93 -22.79 -12.49
N LEU A 794 12.04 -22.23 -12.98
CA LEU A 794 13.19 -22.97 -13.46
C LEU A 794 14.48 -22.45 -12.80
N PRO A 795 15.25 -23.30 -12.10
CA PRO A 795 16.59 -22.98 -11.63
C PRO A 795 17.43 -22.30 -12.72
N GLY A 796 18.07 -21.18 -12.37
CA GLY A 796 18.86 -20.42 -13.33
C GLY A 796 18.15 -19.20 -13.92
N HIS A 797 16.81 -19.17 -13.87
CA HIS A 797 15.98 -18.13 -14.48
C HIS A 797 15.23 -17.29 -13.43
N ALA A 798 14.66 -16.17 -13.86
CA ALA A 798 13.86 -15.31 -12.99
C ALA A 798 12.47 -15.93 -12.74
N LEU A 799 11.83 -15.58 -11.62
CA LEU A 799 10.40 -15.84 -11.44
C LEU A 799 9.59 -15.10 -12.53
N GLY A 800 8.54 -15.72 -13.05
CA GLY A 800 7.79 -15.18 -14.19
C GLY A 800 8.49 -15.36 -15.53
N THR A 801 9.34 -16.37 -15.67
CA THR A 801 9.91 -16.76 -16.96
C THR A 801 8.83 -17.42 -17.80
N PHE A 802 8.60 -16.91 -19.01
CA PHE A 802 7.64 -17.52 -19.94
C PHE A 802 8.25 -18.75 -20.58
N TYR A 803 7.48 -19.83 -20.63
CA TYR A 803 7.88 -21.10 -21.23
C TYR A 803 6.77 -21.58 -22.17
N VAL A 804 6.92 -21.23 -23.44
CA VAL A 804 5.87 -21.34 -24.47
C VAL A 804 6.49 -21.79 -25.80
N ALA A 805 5.67 -22.21 -26.77
CA ALA A 805 6.15 -22.59 -28.09
C ALA A 805 6.72 -21.37 -28.84
N ASN A 806 7.85 -21.52 -29.53
CA ASN A 806 8.47 -20.43 -30.27
C ASN A 806 7.80 -20.27 -31.66
N TYR A 807 6.90 -19.30 -31.79
CA TYR A 807 6.20 -18.98 -33.02
C TYR A 807 7.12 -18.25 -34.02
N MET A 808 7.21 -18.76 -35.24
CA MET A 808 8.07 -18.23 -36.31
C MET A 808 7.30 -17.47 -37.39
N GLY A 809 6.00 -17.72 -37.53
CA GLY A 809 5.16 -17.08 -38.53
C GLY A 809 3.99 -17.96 -38.97
N TYR A 810 3.25 -17.47 -39.94
CA TYR A 810 2.15 -18.18 -40.58
C TYR A 810 2.53 -18.50 -42.03
N ASP A 811 2.37 -19.75 -42.43
CA ASP A 811 2.49 -20.18 -43.82
C ASP A 811 1.13 -20.03 -44.50
N GLU A 812 1.02 -19.04 -45.37
CA GLU A 812 -0.20 -18.72 -46.14
C GLU A 812 -0.62 -19.83 -47.11
N VAL A 813 0.34 -20.64 -47.58
CA VAL A 813 0.07 -21.72 -48.54
C VAL A 813 -0.45 -22.95 -47.80
N ALA A 814 0.25 -23.36 -46.75
CA ALA A 814 -0.18 -24.48 -45.90
C ALA A 814 -1.38 -24.12 -45.02
N LYS A 815 -1.64 -22.82 -44.83
CA LYS A 815 -2.60 -22.26 -43.87
C LYS A 815 -2.31 -22.71 -42.45
N LYS A 816 -1.02 -22.75 -42.09
CA LYS A 816 -0.52 -23.31 -40.83
C LYS A 816 0.45 -22.36 -40.13
N THR A 817 0.30 -22.27 -38.82
CA THR A 817 1.27 -21.63 -37.94
C THR A 817 2.52 -22.50 -37.82
N ILE A 818 3.69 -21.86 -37.94
CA ILE A 818 4.99 -22.51 -37.90
C ILE A 818 5.68 -22.17 -36.58
N TYR A 819 6.24 -23.19 -35.95
CA TYR A 819 6.95 -23.12 -34.69
C TYR A 819 8.35 -23.70 -34.83
N GLN A 820 9.27 -23.26 -33.97
CA GLN A 820 10.60 -23.83 -33.86
C GLN A 820 10.74 -24.60 -32.55
N LYS A 821 11.10 -25.89 -32.62
CA LYS A 821 11.45 -26.70 -31.45
C LYS A 821 12.84 -26.32 -30.91
N PRO A 822 13.18 -26.66 -29.66
CA PRO A 822 14.53 -26.43 -29.12
C PRO A 822 15.66 -27.05 -29.95
N THR A 823 15.37 -28.10 -30.73
CA THR A 823 16.30 -28.75 -31.68
C THR A 823 16.63 -27.88 -32.90
N GLY A 824 15.88 -26.81 -33.14
CA GLY A 824 15.96 -25.95 -34.33
C GLY A 824 15.01 -26.37 -35.46
N GLU A 825 14.34 -27.52 -35.33
CA GLU A 825 13.36 -28.04 -36.30
C GLU A 825 12.13 -27.11 -36.40
N LEU A 826 11.71 -26.81 -37.64
CA LEU A 826 10.47 -26.09 -37.91
C LEU A 826 9.32 -27.07 -38.06
N VAL A 827 8.26 -26.86 -37.29
CA VAL A 827 7.12 -27.77 -37.18
C VAL A 827 5.80 -27.01 -37.18
N THR A 828 4.71 -27.71 -37.47
CA THR A 828 3.36 -27.18 -37.31
C THR A 828 2.85 -27.35 -35.89
N GLN A 829 1.77 -26.64 -35.56
CA GLN A 829 1.18 -26.64 -34.22
C GLN A 829 0.86 -28.03 -33.67
N ASP A 830 0.36 -28.94 -34.51
CA ASP A 830 -0.03 -30.31 -34.16
C ASP A 830 1.14 -31.19 -33.73
N GLN A 831 2.37 -30.77 -34.00
CA GLN A 831 3.59 -31.47 -33.63
C GLN A 831 4.19 -30.96 -32.30
N ILE A 832 3.56 -29.97 -31.66
CA ILE A 832 3.89 -29.49 -30.31
C ILE A 832 2.99 -30.23 -29.32
N SER A 833 3.56 -31.20 -28.61
CA SER A 833 2.77 -32.14 -27.78
C SER A 833 3.42 -32.49 -26.44
N ALA A 834 4.74 -32.31 -26.32
CA ALA A 834 5.47 -32.61 -25.09
C ALA A 834 5.98 -31.31 -24.42
N PRO A 835 6.16 -31.30 -23.08
CA PRO A 835 6.75 -30.15 -22.40
C PRO A 835 8.16 -29.78 -22.91
N ASP A 836 8.89 -30.73 -23.49
CA ASP A 836 10.21 -30.52 -24.08
C ASP A 836 10.17 -29.85 -25.48
N ASP A 837 8.98 -29.66 -26.07
CA ASP A 837 8.81 -28.91 -27.32
C ASP A 837 8.76 -27.38 -27.09
N TYR A 838 8.67 -26.95 -25.82
CA TYR A 838 8.54 -25.54 -25.42
C TYR A 838 9.89 -24.91 -25.08
N MET A 839 9.98 -23.58 -25.09
CA MET A 839 11.23 -22.83 -24.87
C MET A 839 11.03 -21.66 -23.92
N VAL A 840 12.12 -21.23 -23.28
CA VAL A 840 12.13 -19.99 -22.51
C VAL A 840 12.00 -18.79 -23.46
N MET A 841 10.90 -18.05 -23.36
CA MET A 841 10.55 -16.93 -24.25
C MET A 841 10.42 -15.61 -23.48
N GLY A 842 11.44 -15.28 -22.69
CA GLY A 842 11.51 -14.01 -21.96
C GLY A 842 10.89 -14.05 -20.56
N GLN A 843 10.60 -12.89 -19.97
CA GLN A 843 10.20 -12.79 -18.57
C GLN A 843 9.26 -11.60 -18.26
N ALA A 844 8.41 -11.80 -17.26
CA ALA A 844 7.47 -10.80 -16.75
C ALA A 844 8.12 -9.67 -15.94
N LEU A 845 9.24 -9.94 -15.26
CA LEU A 845 9.89 -8.94 -14.40
C LEU A 845 10.63 -7.90 -15.26
N PRO A 846 10.45 -6.58 -14.98
CA PRO A 846 11.07 -5.53 -15.76
C PRO A 846 12.58 -5.49 -15.59
N LYS A 847 13.29 -5.04 -16.64
CA LYS A 847 14.74 -4.80 -16.57
C LYS A 847 15.06 -3.65 -15.63
N PHE A 848 14.23 -2.62 -15.62
CA PHE A 848 14.28 -1.53 -14.65
C PHE A 848 12.93 -0.80 -14.54
N THR A 849 12.76 -0.10 -13.43
CA THR A 849 11.66 0.83 -13.18
C THR A 849 12.22 2.23 -12.95
N TYR A 850 11.42 3.25 -13.24
CA TYR A 850 11.84 4.64 -13.09
C TYR A 850 10.65 5.56 -12.78
N GLY A 851 10.95 6.63 -12.06
CA GLY A 851 9.99 7.66 -11.68
C GLY A 851 10.64 9.03 -11.78
N TRP A 852 9.86 10.03 -12.22
CA TRP A 852 10.32 11.40 -12.38
C TRP A 852 9.25 12.37 -11.87
N ASN A 853 9.54 12.96 -10.71
CA ASN A 853 8.69 13.92 -10.03
C ASN A 853 9.18 15.34 -10.29
N ASN A 854 8.24 16.25 -10.56
CA ASN A 854 8.53 17.66 -10.82
C ASN A 854 7.60 18.53 -9.99
N SER A 855 8.15 19.49 -9.24
CA SER A 855 7.41 20.40 -8.39
C SER A 855 7.83 21.84 -8.68
N PHE A 856 6.86 22.64 -9.09
CA PHE A 856 6.98 24.06 -9.36
C PHE A 856 6.16 24.83 -8.33
N GLN A 857 6.72 25.91 -7.82
CA GLN A 857 6.00 26.90 -7.03
C GLN A 857 6.17 28.23 -7.72
N TYR A 858 5.08 28.96 -7.95
CA TYR A 858 5.10 30.36 -8.40
C TYR A 858 4.18 31.21 -7.53
N LYS A 859 4.75 31.99 -6.61
CA LYS A 859 4.02 32.74 -5.57
C LYS A 859 3.05 31.82 -4.84
N ASN A 860 1.75 32.05 -4.99
CA ASN A 860 0.68 31.28 -4.35
C ASN A 860 0.23 30.05 -5.17
N TRP A 861 0.74 29.87 -6.39
CA TRP A 861 0.46 28.73 -7.25
C TRP A 861 1.49 27.63 -7.05
N ASP A 862 1.02 26.38 -7.04
CA ASP A 862 1.86 25.19 -7.01
C ASP A 862 1.43 24.22 -8.12
N LEU A 863 2.41 23.64 -8.82
CA LEU A 863 2.18 22.59 -9.83
C LEU A 863 3.10 21.42 -9.51
N ASN A 864 2.52 20.24 -9.37
CA ASN A 864 3.27 18.99 -9.29
C ASN A 864 2.81 18.05 -10.41
N PHE A 865 3.75 17.38 -11.07
CA PHE A 865 3.42 16.25 -11.93
C PHE A 865 4.44 15.13 -11.78
N PHE A 866 3.97 13.91 -12.01
CA PHE A 866 4.74 12.70 -11.80
C PHE A 866 4.60 11.75 -12.99
N LEU A 867 5.74 11.42 -13.58
CA LEU A 867 5.89 10.41 -14.63
C LEU A 867 6.49 9.15 -14.03
N ARG A 868 6.01 7.98 -14.43
CA ARG A 868 6.62 6.70 -14.07
C ARG A 868 6.54 5.70 -15.19
N GLY A 869 7.39 4.68 -15.14
CA GLY A 869 7.37 3.62 -16.12
C GLY A 869 8.14 2.38 -15.71
N MET A 870 7.99 1.36 -16.55
CA MET A 870 8.73 0.10 -16.50
C MET A 870 9.25 -0.18 -17.90
N TYR A 871 10.42 -0.83 -18.00
CA TYR A 871 11.03 -1.13 -19.28
C TYR A 871 11.55 -2.57 -19.34
N GLY A 872 11.31 -3.22 -20.47
CA GLY A 872 11.84 -4.53 -20.84
C GLY A 872 11.16 -5.73 -20.16
N ASN A 873 10.03 -5.52 -19.48
CA ASN A 873 9.12 -6.59 -19.09
C ASN A 873 8.30 -7.06 -20.29
N GLN A 874 7.89 -8.33 -20.26
CA GLN A 874 6.99 -8.91 -21.25
C GLN A 874 5.69 -9.36 -20.60
N ILE A 875 4.63 -9.46 -21.40
CA ILE A 875 3.29 -9.85 -20.95
C ILE A 875 2.80 -10.97 -21.85
N PHE A 876 2.29 -12.05 -21.25
CA PHE A 876 1.53 -13.05 -21.99
C PHE A 876 0.06 -12.62 -22.05
N ASN A 877 -0.40 -12.20 -23.23
CA ASN A 877 -1.75 -11.68 -23.46
C ASN A 877 -2.74 -12.83 -23.72
N ALA A 878 -3.17 -13.50 -22.64
CA ALA A 878 -4.13 -14.60 -22.72
C ALA A 878 -5.52 -14.13 -23.19
N THR A 879 -5.87 -12.86 -22.92
CA THR A 879 -7.10 -12.24 -23.46
C THR A 879 -7.08 -12.16 -24.98
N ARG A 880 -5.98 -11.68 -25.59
CA ARG A 880 -5.83 -11.69 -27.05
C ARG A 880 -5.80 -13.11 -27.60
N ALA A 881 -5.16 -14.06 -26.92
CA ALA A 881 -5.16 -15.46 -27.34
C ALA A 881 -6.59 -16.03 -27.44
N ASP A 882 -7.47 -15.74 -26.48
CA ASP A 882 -8.87 -16.19 -26.52
C ASP A 882 -9.67 -15.52 -27.66
N LEU A 883 -9.45 -14.22 -27.87
CA LEU A 883 -10.15 -13.42 -28.88
C LEU A 883 -9.61 -13.61 -30.31
N SER A 884 -8.55 -14.41 -30.49
CA SER A 884 -7.94 -14.69 -31.80
C SER A 884 -8.55 -15.89 -32.54
N ARG A 885 -9.68 -16.42 -32.07
CA ARG A 885 -10.32 -17.62 -32.63
C ARG A 885 -11.27 -17.26 -33.78
N LEU A 886 -10.72 -16.87 -34.91
CA LEU A 886 -11.49 -16.41 -36.08
C LEU A 886 -12.55 -17.42 -36.57
N GLN A 887 -12.27 -18.73 -36.49
CA GLN A 887 -13.22 -19.79 -36.84
C GLN A 887 -14.47 -19.83 -35.93
N GLN A 888 -14.40 -19.24 -34.74
CA GLN A 888 -15.49 -19.18 -33.76
C GLN A 888 -16.23 -17.84 -33.79
N ALA A 889 -15.97 -16.98 -34.78
CA ALA A 889 -16.63 -15.68 -34.89
C ALA A 889 -18.16 -15.78 -35.01
N ASN A 890 -18.71 -16.92 -35.38
CA ASN A 890 -20.17 -17.14 -35.40
C ASN A 890 -20.81 -17.36 -34.02
N VAL A 891 -20.02 -17.61 -32.98
CA VAL A 891 -20.51 -17.91 -31.62
C VAL A 891 -19.90 -17.03 -30.52
N THR A 892 -18.80 -16.33 -30.82
CA THR A 892 -18.17 -15.34 -29.93
C THR A 892 -17.63 -14.16 -30.73
N ASN A 893 -17.52 -13.00 -30.10
CA ASN A 893 -16.80 -11.86 -30.66
C ASN A 893 -15.28 -12.13 -30.71
N ILE A 894 -14.58 -11.37 -31.54
CA ILE A 894 -13.14 -11.51 -31.82
C ILE A 894 -12.46 -10.13 -31.76
N SER A 895 -11.13 -10.11 -31.60
CA SER A 895 -10.38 -8.85 -31.57
C SER A 895 -10.11 -8.31 -32.97
N LYS A 896 -9.99 -6.98 -33.09
CA LYS A 896 -9.57 -6.35 -34.36
C LYS A 896 -8.17 -6.78 -34.77
N ASP A 897 -7.25 -6.87 -33.80
CA ASP A 897 -5.88 -7.35 -34.00
C ASP A 897 -5.86 -8.74 -34.66
N ALA A 898 -6.76 -9.64 -34.25
CA ALA A 898 -6.83 -10.98 -34.83
C ALA A 898 -7.36 -10.98 -36.27
N VAL A 899 -8.29 -10.07 -36.60
CA VAL A 899 -8.80 -9.89 -37.96
C VAL A 899 -7.68 -9.38 -38.88
N GLU A 900 -6.87 -8.44 -38.40
CA GLU A 900 -5.71 -7.93 -39.14
C GLU A 900 -4.64 -9.02 -39.38
N GLU A 901 -4.46 -9.94 -38.41
CA GLU A 901 -3.56 -11.09 -38.58
C GLU A 901 -4.08 -12.14 -39.58
N GLY A 902 -5.39 -12.31 -39.72
CA GLY A 902 -6.00 -13.22 -40.71
C GLY A 902 -5.74 -14.72 -40.49
N ILE A 903 -5.24 -15.14 -39.31
CA ILE A 903 -4.87 -16.54 -39.04
C ILE A 903 -6.09 -17.39 -38.67
N PHE A 904 -6.57 -18.22 -39.60
CA PHE A 904 -7.69 -19.15 -39.42
C PHE A 904 -7.25 -20.55 -38.95
N GLU A 905 -6.62 -20.64 -37.78
CA GLU A 905 -6.21 -21.93 -37.19
C GLU A 905 -6.70 -22.08 -35.75
N THR A 906 -7.31 -23.24 -35.44
CA THR A 906 -7.69 -23.66 -34.09
C THR A 906 -7.39 -25.16 -33.87
N PRO A 907 -7.16 -25.66 -32.64
CA PRO A 907 -7.05 -24.91 -31.38
C PRO A 907 -5.83 -23.99 -31.40
N LEU A 908 -5.69 -23.11 -30.42
CA LEU A 908 -4.48 -22.32 -30.25
C LEU A 908 -3.59 -22.99 -29.19
N ILE A 909 -2.28 -22.80 -29.24
CA ILE A 909 -1.34 -23.24 -28.20
C ILE A 909 -0.62 -22.06 -27.56
N ALA A 910 -0.15 -22.26 -26.33
CA ALA A 910 0.68 -21.29 -25.62
C ALA A 910 1.96 -21.04 -26.41
N SER A 911 2.11 -19.83 -26.94
CA SER A 911 3.24 -19.49 -27.81
C SER A 911 3.68 -18.03 -27.71
N SER A 912 4.88 -17.76 -28.21
CA SER A 912 5.45 -16.40 -28.25
C SER A 912 4.66 -15.42 -29.12
N ARG A 913 3.71 -15.89 -29.95
CA ARG A 913 2.74 -15.06 -30.68
C ARG A 913 1.96 -14.12 -29.76
N PHE A 914 1.67 -14.58 -28.54
CA PHE A 914 0.90 -13.84 -27.53
C PHE A 914 1.79 -13.20 -26.45
N ILE A 915 3.12 -13.19 -26.63
CA ILE A 915 4.04 -12.48 -25.75
C ILE A 915 4.31 -11.09 -26.33
N GLU A 916 4.00 -10.06 -25.56
CA GLU A 916 4.10 -8.66 -25.98
C GLU A 916 5.04 -7.85 -25.07
N ASP A 917 5.55 -6.73 -25.59
CA ASP A 917 6.35 -5.78 -24.80
C ASP A 917 5.45 -5.03 -23.82
N GLY A 918 5.69 -5.21 -22.53
CA GLY A 918 4.96 -4.56 -21.45
C GLY A 918 5.58 -3.23 -21.01
N SER A 919 6.54 -2.71 -21.76
CA SER A 919 7.20 -1.43 -21.45
C SER A 919 6.23 -0.26 -21.58
N PHE A 920 6.26 0.67 -20.62
CA PHE A 920 5.40 1.85 -20.68
C PHE A 920 5.98 3.09 -19.98
N LEU A 921 5.44 4.25 -20.37
CA LEU A 921 5.57 5.52 -19.66
C LEU A 921 4.16 6.06 -19.37
N ARG A 922 3.90 6.45 -18.13
CA ARG A 922 2.60 6.99 -17.71
C ARG A 922 2.77 8.34 -17.01
N LEU A 923 1.92 9.30 -17.37
CA LEU A 923 1.68 10.50 -16.54
C LEU A 923 0.67 10.12 -15.46
N ASP A 924 1.20 9.75 -14.30
CA ASP A 924 0.44 9.10 -13.23
C ASP A 924 -0.43 10.11 -12.48
N ASN A 925 0.10 11.30 -12.22
CA ASN A 925 -0.68 12.43 -11.72
C ASN A 925 -0.11 13.79 -12.14
N ALA A 926 -0.99 14.77 -12.20
CA ALA A 926 -0.65 16.19 -12.30
C ALA A 926 -1.63 17.02 -11.45
N THR A 927 -1.13 17.80 -10.50
CA THR A 927 -1.91 18.62 -9.57
C THR A 927 -1.51 20.09 -9.69
N LEU A 928 -2.49 20.96 -9.93
CA LEU A 928 -2.36 22.41 -9.87
C LEU A 928 -3.12 22.94 -8.65
N GLY A 929 -2.44 23.67 -7.78
CA GLY A 929 -3.00 24.26 -6.56
C GLY A 929 -2.82 25.77 -6.50
N TYR A 930 -3.74 26.41 -5.77
CA TYR A 930 -3.64 27.82 -5.39
C TYR A 930 -3.92 27.98 -3.90
N THR A 931 -2.99 28.62 -3.20
CA THR A 931 -3.12 28.94 -1.77
C THR A 931 -3.58 30.39 -1.61
N PHE A 932 -4.75 30.58 -0.99
CA PHE A 932 -5.30 31.91 -0.76
C PHE A 932 -4.59 32.60 0.41
N SER A 933 -4.41 33.92 0.29
CA SER A 933 -3.96 34.73 1.43
C SER A 933 -5.08 34.78 2.48
N THR A 934 -4.79 34.31 3.68
CA THR A 934 -5.71 34.27 4.81
C THR A 934 -5.40 35.31 5.89
N LYS A 935 -4.45 36.22 5.62
CA LYS A 935 -3.92 37.18 6.60
C LYS A 935 -4.99 38.08 7.23
N GLU A 936 -6.04 38.41 6.49
CA GLU A 936 -7.16 39.26 6.96
C GLU A 936 -8.22 38.48 7.76
N SER A 937 -8.17 37.15 7.76
CA SER A 937 -9.17 36.31 8.45
C SER A 937 -8.74 35.99 9.88
N LYS A 938 -9.63 36.26 10.83
CA LYS A 938 -9.44 35.86 12.24
C LYS A 938 -9.70 34.37 12.48
N TYR A 939 -10.44 33.72 11.58
CA TYR A 939 -10.95 32.36 11.77
C TYR A 939 -10.33 31.33 10.83
N LEU A 940 -9.86 31.75 9.66
CA LEU A 940 -9.30 30.86 8.64
C LEU A 940 -7.79 31.11 8.59
N LYS A 941 -6.98 30.12 8.98
CA LYS A 941 -5.52 30.21 8.98
C LYS A 941 -4.91 29.82 7.65
N ASN A 942 -5.49 28.86 6.95
CA ASN A 942 -5.01 28.40 5.65
C ASN A 942 -6.16 27.96 4.75
N ALA A 943 -6.08 28.28 3.46
CA ALA A 943 -7.04 27.83 2.46
C ALA A 943 -6.32 27.55 1.15
N ARG A 944 -6.47 26.33 0.63
CA ARG A 944 -5.93 25.90 -0.66
C ARG A 944 -7.01 25.21 -1.47
N LEU A 945 -7.15 25.60 -2.73
CA LEU A 945 -7.95 24.92 -3.74
C LEU A 945 -7.00 24.24 -4.73
N TYR A 946 -7.34 23.05 -5.21
CA TYR A 946 -6.51 22.35 -6.20
C TYR A 946 -7.34 21.49 -7.14
N VAL A 947 -6.83 21.32 -8.36
CA VAL A 947 -7.33 20.37 -9.35
C VAL A 947 -6.23 19.35 -9.59
N SER A 948 -6.60 18.06 -9.63
CA SER A 948 -5.66 16.99 -10.00
C SER A 948 -6.26 16.11 -11.08
N GLY A 949 -5.41 15.66 -12.00
CA GLY A 949 -5.70 14.59 -12.94
C GLY A 949 -4.84 13.37 -12.62
N GLN A 950 -5.43 12.17 -12.64
CA GLN A 950 -4.74 10.91 -12.43
C GLN A 950 -4.85 10.03 -13.68
N ASN A 951 -3.77 9.31 -14.00
CA ASN A 951 -3.67 8.43 -15.17
C ASN A 951 -4.05 9.15 -16.49
N LEU A 952 -3.43 10.32 -16.72
CA LEU A 952 -3.79 11.20 -17.82
C LEU A 952 -3.46 10.60 -19.19
N PHE A 953 -2.32 9.93 -19.33
CA PHE A 953 -1.99 9.14 -20.51
C PHE A 953 -0.98 8.04 -20.18
N THR A 954 -0.98 6.98 -21.00
CA THR A 954 0.01 5.90 -20.99
C THR A 954 0.52 5.71 -22.42
N ILE A 955 1.84 5.65 -22.59
CA ILE A 955 2.53 5.32 -23.84
C ILE A 955 3.03 3.89 -23.71
N THR A 956 2.55 2.99 -24.56
CA THR A 956 2.89 1.56 -24.54
C THR A 956 2.74 0.96 -25.94
N LYS A 957 3.39 -0.18 -26.19
CA LYS A 957 3.20 -1.01 -27.38
C LYS A 957 2.27 -2.21 -27.13
N TYR A 958 1.90 -2.44 -25.88
CA TYR A 958 0.99 -3.50 -25.48
C TYR A 958 -0.41 -3.28 -26.08
N SER A 959 -0.98 -4.29 -26.73
CA SER A 959 -2.30 -4.17 -27.38
C SER A 959 -3.48 -4.43 -26.44
N GLY A 960 -3.23 -4.97 -25.24
CA GLY A 960 -4.24 -5.13 -24.19
C GLY A 960 -4.65 -3.82 -23.51
N VAL A 961 -5.50 -3.93 -22.50
CA VAL A 961 -6.14 -2.77 -21.85
C VAL A 961 -5.14 -1.87 -21.12
N ASP A 962 -4.23 -2.46 -20.34
CA ASP A 962 -3.23 -1.74 -19.58
C ASP A 962 -1.95 -2.59 -19.43
N PRO A 963 -0.75 -2.02 -19.63
CA PRO A 963 0.51 -2.78 -19.53
C PRO A 963 0.91 -3.11 -18.07
N GLU A 964 0.21 -2.57 -17.06
CA GLU A 964 0.50 -2.83 -15.65
C GLU A 964 -0.29 -4.04 -15.13
N VAL A 965 0.12 -5.22 -15.57
CA VAL A 965 -0.43 -6.53 -15.17
C VAL A 965 0.13 -6.99 -13.83
N SER A 966 -0.51 -7.97 -13.18
CA SER A 966 -0.08 -8.47 -11.86
C SER A 966 1.36 -8.99 -11.89
N LEU A 967 2.15 -8.55 -10.90
CA LEU A 967 3.53 -9.00 -10.66
C LEU A 967 3.64 -9.92 -9.42
N GLY A 968 2.51 -10.39 -8.90
CA GLY A 968 2.44 -11.31 -7.76
C GLY A 968 2.43 -12.79 -8.15
N GLY A 969 2.70 -13.66 -7.18
CA GLY A 969 2.59 -15.11 -7.34
C GLY A 969 3.74 -15.75 -8.13
N LEU A 970 3.51 -16.99 -8.58
CA LEU A 970 4.51 -17.80 -9.30
C LEU A 970 4.53 -17.57 -10.83
N ALA A 971 3.44 -17.04 -11.39
CA ALA A 971 3.31 -16.70 -12.80
C ALA A 971 2.87 -15.23 -12.99
N PRO A 972 3.71 -14.26 -12.56
CA PRO A 972 3.45 -12.85 -12.87
C PRO A 972 3.48 -12.62 -14.39
N GLY A 973 2.86 -11.54 -14.85
CA GLY A 973 2.90 -11.13 -16.26
C GLY A 973 1.92 -11.83 -17.20
N VAL A 974 1.02 -12.68 -16.70
CA VAL A 974 -0.08 -13.26 -17.48
C VAL A 974 -1.30 -12.33 -17.41
N ASP A 975 -1.67 -11.71 -18.52
CA ASP A 975 -2.90 -10.91 -18.62
C ASP A 975 -4.08 -11.79 -19.02
N ASN A 976 -4.86 -12.20 -18.03
CA ASN A 976 -6.01 -13.07 -18.22
C ASN A 976 -7.32 -12.26 -18.32
N ARG A 977 -8.40 -12.92 -18.74
CA ARG A 977 -9.69 -12.35 -19.18
C ARG A 977 -10.53 -11.68 -18.08
N ASN A 978 -9.94 -11.48 -16.91
CA ASN A 978 -10.57 -10.98 -15.70
C ASN A 978 -10.01 -9.59 -15.38
N TYR A 979 -10.10 -8.67 -16.35
CA TYR A 979 -9.53 -7.33 -16.24
C TYR A 979 -10.59 -6.33 -15.77
N TYR A 980 -10.35 -5.63 -14.66
CA TYR A 980 -11.15 -4.45 -14.31
C TYR A 980 -10.51 -3.22 -14.97
N PRO A 981 -11.18 -2.47 -15.86
CA PRO A 981 -10.52 -1.37 -16.58
C PRO A 981 -9.94 -0.31 -15.64
N LYS A 982 -8.75 0.21 -15.94
CA LYS A 982 -8.20 1.36 -15.20
C LYS A 982 -9.04 2.61 -15.48
N THR A 983 -9.07 3.52 -14.51
CA THR A 983 -9.76 4.80 -14.64
C THR A 983 -8.78 5.91 -14.99
N ARG A 984 -9.28 6.91 -15.73
CA ARG A 984 -8.73 8.26 -15.77
C ARG A 984 -9.64 9.12 -14.89
N SER A 985 -9.05 9.83 -13.94
CA SER A 985 -9.81 10.63 -12.98
C SER A 985 -9.41 12.10 -13.02
N PHE A 986 -10.40 12.96 -12.78
CA PHE A 986 -10.24 14.40 -12.60
C PHE A 986 -10.92 14.79 -11.30
N LEU A 987 -10.21 15.47 -10.41
CA LEU A 987 -10.72 15.84 -9.10
C LEU A 987 -10.49 17.30 -8.78
N LEU A 988 -11.42 17.87 -8.03
CA LEU A 988 -11.35 19.20 -7.43
C LEU A 988 -11.34 19.03 -5.92
N GLY A 989 -10.34 19.60 -5.26
CA GLY A 989 -10.18 19.46 -3.82
C GLY A 989 -9.87 20.77 -3.10
N VAL A 990 -10.16 20.78 -1.81
CA VAL A 990 -9.94 21.90 -0.90
C VAL A 990 -9.23 21.43 0.37
N LYS A 991 -8.37 22.29 0.92
CA LYS A 991 -7.76 22.13 2.25
C LYS A 991 -7.92 23.42 3.03
N LEU A 992 -8.60 23.35 4.17
CA LEU A 992 -8.90 24.46 5.06
C LEU A 992 -8.34 24.18 6.46
N THR A 993 -7.82 25.22 7.11
CA THR A 993 -7.35 25.16 8.50
C THR A 993 -7.85 26.38 9.25
N PHE A 994 -8.41 26.17 10.44
CA PHE A 994 -9.04 27.19 11.29
C PHE A 994 -8.25 27.40 12.59
#